data_AF-A0A1Z7ZMJ8-F1
#
_entry.id   AF-A0A1Z7ZMJ8-F1
#
_cell.length_a   1.000
_cell.length_b   1.000
_cell.length_c   1.000
_cell.angle_alpha   90.00
_cell.angle_beta   90.00
_cell.angle_gamma   90.00
#
_symmetry.space_group_name_H-M   'P 1'
#
loop_
_entity.id
_entity.type
_entity.pdbx_description
1 polymer ?
#
loop_
_entity_poly.entity_id
_entity_poly.type
_entity_poly.pdbx_seq_one_letter_code
_entity_poly.pdbx_strand_id
1 'polypeptide(L)'
;MTFRKISLLLSFLLLASYLQAQQSATYTSNLVAYQKALMLYNNKQYQAAQSLFEAVKNDAPNETLESDCAYYIANCAVRLNQQNADDLIQEFVEGYPTSTKRNTAFLDVGDYYFSNGKYAYARKWYDKVDEVSVARSERDKFNFNYGYSLYSTNDETGANKYLNRVVTSETYGSQAKYYIGFMAYEGDDYDKANEYFDQVSDQEKYQEKLSYYQADLNFKLGKFEKAIALANEQLDNSSPKEKSELSKIIGESYFNLEQYAEAIPHLKAFNGRRGKWNNVDYYQLGYAYYKQNDFDNAISEFNKIIGGNNAVAQNAYYHLGESYINLDKKQEALNAFRNASQMDYDLKIQEDAWLNYAKISYEIGNPYQSVPQVLTGYLDAYPETNYKNEIETLLIDSYITSRNYKEAIKILENKKSFENRVAYQKVAFYRGIEVYNEGDYNNARILFEKSIDEAKDAVFTTRAIFWKAETDYHLNSFNEALIGFKQFAQQSEASNVNEIHNLDYNIAYTYFKLKDYNQATSNFQKFIDTHKDDKLRLNDAYLRLGDGHFVSTNYNSAITAYDKAIEINEIEADYASFQKTMSYGYIGQGSKKIKGLDAFIKAFPKSSLRDDAMYELANSYVKSNETEKAMRLYDRLNSEYRNSVFIPKALLRQGLSYYNANDNERALTKFRKVAHDYPSTEEANQAVSTARLIYIDLGRVDEYAAWVKTLDYINVTDAELDNTSYLAAEKQYLDNNTDGAIRQFNKYLNNFPNGIHALKSHFYVAKLYSKKQLPENAQPHYEFVVNKQKGEFTEQAVVKLSEIYLNASDWDLAIPLLKRLENEADYPQNITYAESNLMNAYYQKENYTEAVNYAEKALQNSKIDNKVKSDAQIIIARSAIKTGNEAKAKTAYTKVEKIATGALAAEALFYNAYFKNKEGQHDASNTTIQKLARDYSSYKYYSAKGLVVMAKNYDALGDAFQATYILESVISNFAEFDDVVTEAQTELNRIKAEVSKTNASVESEQN
;
A
#
# COMPACT_ATOMS: atom_id res chain seq x y z
N MET A 1 98.13 67.47 20.64
CA MET A 1 97.25 68.33 21.46
C MET A 1 97.13 69.65 20.71
N THR A 2 96.00 70.04 20.13
CA THR A 2 94.70 70.47 20.73
C THR A 2 94.74 71.87 21.36
N PHE A 3 93.61 72.59 21.20
CA PHE A 3 93.29 73.98 21.58
C PHE A 3 93.72 75.16 20.67
N ARG A 4 92.74 76.05 20.44
CA ARG A 4 92.80 77.45 19.97
C ARG A 4 93.54 77.71 18.62
N LYS A 5 92.91 77.63 17.42
CA LYS A 5 91.54 77.32 16.98
C LYS A 5 90.34 78.13 17.55
N ILE A 6 90.56 79.29 18.19
CA ILE A 6 89.45 80.15 18.67
C ILE A 6 89.70 81.63 18.34
N SER A 7 90.88 82.19 18.66
CA SER A 7 91.14 83.63 18.50
C SER A 7 91.13 84.14 17.04
N LEU A 8 91.45 83.29 16.07
CA LEU A 8 91.38 83.59 14.64
C LEU A 8 89.96 83.49 14.05
N LEU A 9 88.98 82.99 14.82
CA LEU A 9 87.59 82.89 14.38
C LEU A 9 86.80 84.17 14.69
N LEU A 10 87.07 84.82 15.84
CA LEU A 10 86.36 86.05 16.24
C LEU A 10 86.77 87.28 15.42
N SER A 11 88.03 87.38 14.99
CA SER A 11 88.50 88.52 14.20
C SER A 11 87.96 88.55 12.76
N PHE A 12 87.54 87.40 12.22
CA PHE A 12 86.90 87.31 10.90
C PHE A 12 85.37 87.55 10.94
N LEU A 13 84.78 87.62 12.15
CA LEU A 13 83.32 87.73 12.36
C LEU A 13 82.80 89.17 12.45
N LEU A 14 83.67 90.19 12.44
CA LEU A 14 83.30 91.58 12.81
C LEU A 14 83.39 92.64 11.71
N LEU A 15 83.80 92.27 10.48
CA LEU A 15 83.94 93.21 9.34
C LEU A 15 83.21 92.77 8.06
N ALA A 16 82.33 91.76 8.15
CA ALA A 16 81.52 91.28 7.04
C ALA A 16 80.21 92.08 6.86
N SER A 17 80.29 93.42 6.90
CA SER A 17 79.16 94.34 6.70
C SER A 17 79.47 95.38 5.63
N TYR A 18 78.43 95.83 4.92
CA TYR A 18 78.49 96.70 3.72
C TYR A 18 78.99 96.05 2.42
N LEU A 19 78.22 95.07 1.92
CA LEU A 19 78.00 94.92 0.47
C LEU A 19 76.49 94.91 0.20
N GLN A 20 75.99 95.91 -0.54
CA GLN A 20 74.67 95.81 -1.17
C GLN A 20 74.82 95.01 -2.47
N ALA A 21 74.10 93.90 -2.58
CA ALA A 21 73.99 93.12 -3.80
C ALA A 21 72.59 93.25 -4.41
N GLN A 22 72.51 93.45 -5.72
CA GLN A 22 71.25 93.36 -6.46
C GLN A 22 70.78 91.90 -6.49
N GLN A 23 69.48 91.65 -6.31
CA GLN A 23 68.93 90.29 -6.35
C GLN A 23 68.95 89.72 -7.77
N SER A 24 69.26 88.43 -7.88
CA SER A 24 69.21 87.69 -9.14
C SER A 24 67.77 87.30 -9.52
N ALA A 25 67.48 87.22 -10.82
CA ALA A 25 66.16 86.93 -11.37
C ALA A 25 65.53 85.59 -10.91
N THR A 26 66.32 84.70 -10.30
CA THR A 26 65.86 83.48 -9.63
C THR A 26 64.93 83.72 -8.45
N TYR A 27 64.95 84.92 -7.85
CA TYR A 27 64.09 85.30 -6.71
C TYR A 27 62.95 86.26 -7.08
N THR A 28 62.84 86.66 -8.35
CA THR A 28 61.82 87.61 -8.85
C THR A 28 60.94 86.99 -9.95
N SER A 29 60.87 85.66 -10.01
CA SER A 29 60.01 84.93 -10.95
C SER A 29 58.76 84.43 -10.25
N ASN A 30 57.58 84.75 -10.79
CA ASN A 30 56.27 84.39 -10.23
C ASN A 30 56.00 82.87 -10.22
N LEU A 31 56.93 82.04 -10.71
CA LEU A 31 56.80 80.59 -10.81
C LEU A 31 57.51 79.80 -9.68
N VAL A 32 58.26 80.45 -8.79
CA VAL A 32 59.03 79.74 -7.73
C VAL A 32 58.10 78.98 -6.77
N ALA A 33 56.97 79.57 -6.37
CA ALA A 33 55.97 78.92 -5.53
C ALA A 33 55.27 77.76 -6.26
N TYR A 34 54.97 77.93 -7.55
CA TYR A 34 54.40 76.89 -8.41
C TYR A 34 55.33 75.67 -8.56
N GLN A 35 56.61 75.90 -8.85
CA GLN A 35 57.61 74.83 -8.94
C GLN A 35 57.80 74.09 -7.61
N LYS A 36 57.70 74.80 -6.48
CA LYS A 36 57.70 74.17 -5.15
C LYS A 36 56.44 73.32 -4.92
N ALA A 37 55.26 73.77 -5.35
CA ALA A 37 54.02 72.98 -5.27
C ALA A 37 54.09 71.71 -6.13
N LEU A 38 54.60 71.82 -7.37
CA LEU A 38 54.89 70.68 -8.25
C LEU A 38 55.86 69.67 -7.61
N MET A 39 56.92 70.16 -6.96
CA MET A 39 57.87 69.30 -6.24
C MET A 39 57.20 68.55 -5.08
N LEU A 40 56.34 69.23 -4.28
CA LEU A 40 55.58 68.60 -3.21
C LEU A 40 54.59 67.54 -3.75
N TYR A 41 53.92 67.83 -4.87
CA TYR A 41 53.01 66.91 -5.55
C TYR A 41 53.73 65.64 -6.04
N ASN A 42 54.85 65.80 -6.74
CA ASN A 42 55.68 64.68 -7.23
C ASN A 42 56.27 63.85 -6.08
N ASN A 43 56.61 64.50 -4.96
CA ASN A 43 57.02 63.84 -3.71
C ASN A 43 55.85 63.24 -2.91
N LYS A 44 54.63 63.20 -3.47
CA LYS A 44 53.40 62.65 -2.87
C LYS A 44 52.91 63.37 -1.61
N GLN A 45 53.39 64.58 -1.35
CA GLN A 45 53.01 65.41 -0.20
C GLN A 45 51.74 66.24 -0.51
N TYR A 46 50.69 65.56 -0.94
CA TYR A 46 49.53 66.19 -1.62
C TYR A 46 48.84 67.29 -0.81
N GLN A 47 48.72 67.17 0.52
CA GLN A 47 48.11 68.23 1.34
C GLN A 47 48.94 69.52 1.35
N ALA A 48 50.27 69.41 1.46
CA ALA A 48 51.18 70.56 1.41
C ALA A 48 51.31 71.13 -0.02
N ALA A 49 51.15 70.28 -1.04
CA ALA A 49 51.06 70.71 -2.42
C ALA A 49 49.76 71.50 -2.69
N GLN A 50 48.61 70.96 -2.28
CA GLN A 50 47.28 71.55 -2.47
C GLN A 50 47.22 72.98 -1.93
N SER A 51 47.55 73.21 -0.65
CA SER A 51 47.51 74.55 -0.06
C SER A 51 48.52 75.53 -0.68
N LEU A 52 49.59 75.04 -1.30
CA LEU A 52 50.52 75.89 -2.03
C LEU A 52 50.04 76.19 -3.46
N PHE A 53 49.36 75.25 -4.13
CA PHE A 53 48.67 75.54 -5.40
C PHE A 53 47.47 76.49 -5.20
N GLU A 54 46.73 76.37 -4.08
CA GLU A 54 45.65 77.31 -3.72
C GLU A 54 46.19 78.74 -3.58
N ALA A 55 47.31 78.91 -2.86
CA ALA A 55 47.98 80.21 -2.75
C ALA A 55 48.45 80.73 -4.11
N VAL A 56 49.10 79.89 -4.94
CA VAL A 56 49.58 80.27 -6.28
C VAL A 56 48.42 80.59 -7.24
N LYS A 57 47.27 79.92 -7.12
CA LYS A 57 46.09 80.18 -7.95
C LYS A 57 45.56 81.59 -7.72
N ASN A 58 45.48 82.03 -6.46
CA ASN A 58 44.98 83.35 -6.10
C ASN A 58 45.84 84.51 -6.63
N ASP A 59 47.16 84.29 -6.73
CA ASP A 59 48.14 85.26 -7.24
C ASP A 59 48.57 84.98 -8.70
N ALA A 60 47.80 84.18 -9.45
CA ALA A 60 48.18 83.72 -10.79
C ALA A 60 48.22 84.88 -11.82
N PRO A 61 49.36 85.12 -12.52
CA PRO A 61 49.50 86.23 -13.47
C PRO A 61 48.94 85.93 -14.87
N ASN A 62 48.37 84.75 -15.09
CA ASN A 62 47.66 84.35 -16.31
C ASN A 62 46.80 83.10 -16.08
N GLU A 63 45.75 82.97 -16.90
CA GLU A 63 44.80 81.86 -16.93
C GLU A 63 45.47 80.48 -17.08
N THR A 64 46.58 80.40 -17.83
CA THR A 64 47.32 79.13 -17.99
C THR A 64 47.83 78.61 -16.65
N LEU A 65 48.52 79.44 -15.86
CA LEU A 65 49.02 79.06 -14.53
C LEU A 65 47.87 78.81 -13.55
N GLU A 66 46.80 79.58 -13.65
CA GLU A 66 45.60 79.42 -12.83
C GLU A 66 44.93 78.05 -13.08
N SER A 67 44.77 77.66 -14.35
CA SER A 67 44.23 76.36 -14.77
C SER A 67 45.14 75.19 -14.37
N ASP A 68 46.46 75.37 -14.49
CA ASP A 68 47.47 74.42 -14.03
C ASP A 68 47.30 74.16 -12.52
N CYS A 69 47.20 75.23 -11.72
CA CYS A 69 46.99 75.12 -10.27
C CYS A 69 45.65 74.48 -9.94
N ALA A 70 44.55 74.86 -10.61
CA ALA A 70 43.24 74.23 -10.43
C ALA A 70 43.25 72.72 -10.69
N TYR A 71 43.89 72.27 -11.78
CA TYR A 71 44.11 70.86 -12.08
C TYR A 71 44.89 70.14 -10.96
N TYR A 72 45.96 70.75 -10.43
CA TYR A 72 46.75 70.11 -9.37
C TYR A 72 46.04 70.11 -8.01
N ILE A 73 45.24 71.13 -7.68
CA ILE A 73 44.37 71.16 -6.48
C ILE A 73 43.38 70.00 -6.54
N ALA A 74 42.66 69.86 -7.65
CA ALA A 74 41.69 68.78 -7.84
C ALA A 74 42.35 67.39 -7.82
N ASN A 75 43.53 67.25 -8.46
CA ASN A 75 44.31 66.01 -8.39
C ASN A 75 44.86 65.69 -6.99
N CYS A 76 45.15 66.69 -6.16
CA CYS A 76 45.46 66.48 -4.74
C CYS A 76 44.22 66.03 -3.96
N ALA A 77 43.07 66.68 -4.18
CA ALA A 77 41.81 66.34 -3.52
C ALA A 77 41.41 64.88 -3.74
N VAL A 78 41.52 64.39 -4.99
CA VAL A 78 41.31 62.96 -5.34
C VAL A 78 42.28 62.06 -4.57
N ARG A 79 43.58 62.38 -4.57
CA ARG A 79 44.63 61.57 -3.92
C ARG A 79 44.58 61.61 -2.38
N LEU A 80 43.91 62.62 -1.82
CA LEU A 80 43.58 62.76 -0.40
C LEU A 80 42.19 62.19 -0.04
N ASN A 81 41.44 61.65 -1.02
CA ASN A 81 40.07 61.14 -0.87
C ASN A 81 39.14 62.17 -0.19
N GLN A 82 39.22 63.45 -0.61
CA GLN A 82 38.34 64.53 -0.14
C GLN A 82 36.92 64.37 -0.70
N GLN A 83 35.91 64.80 0.08
CA GLN A 83 34.50 64.56 -0.26
C GLN A 83 34.05 65.26 -1.55
N ASN A 84 34.62 66.44 -1.85
CA ASN A 84 34.35 67.25 -3.04
C ASN A 84 35.38 67.06 -4.16
N ALA A 85 36.17 65.97 -4.13
CA ALA A 85 37.24 65.75 -5.10
C ALA A 85 36.73 65.58 -6.54
N ASP A 86 35.60 64.90 -6.71
CA ASP A 86 34.93 64.74 -8.01
C ASP A 86 34.41 66.08 -8.54
N ASP A 87 33.90 66.94 -7.65
CA ASP A 87 33.38 68.27 -8.00
C ASP A 87 34.53 69.20 -8.45
N LEU A 88 35.65 69.22 -7.72
CA LEU A 88 36.84 70.01 -8.07
C LEU A 88 37.44 69.62 -9.43
N ILE A 89 37.37 68.34 -9.82
CA ILE A 89 37.78 67.89 -11.17
C ILE A 89 36.80 68.39 -12.23
N GLN A 90 35.49 68.36 -11.95
CA GLN A 90 34.47 68.85 -12.86
C GLN A 90 34.54 70.39 -13.03
N GLU A 91 34.71 71.14 -11.93
CA GLU A 91 34.94 72.60 -11.91
C GLU A 91 36.17 72.99 -12.75
N PHE A 92 37.28 72.26 -12.63
CA PHE A 92 38.46 72.50 -13.48
C PHE A 92 38.16 72.27 -14.98
N VAL A 93 37.46 71.17 -15.30
CA VAL A 93 37.15 70.77 -16.69
C VAL A 93 36.14 71.70 -17.38
N GLU A 94 35.24 72.30 -16.61
CA GLU A 94 34.23 73.26 -17.09
C GLU A 94 34.75 74.70 -17.09
N GLY A 95 35.50 75.11 -16.06
CA GLY A 95 36.05 76.45 -15.91
C GLY A 95 37.19 76.78 -16.87
N TYR A 96 38.02 75.79 -17.25
CA TYR A 96 39.17 75.99 -18.14
C TYR A 96 39.09 75.06 -19.39
N PRO A 97 38.06 75.23 -20.25
CA PRO A 97 37.75 74.30 -21.35
C PRO A 97 38.87 74.19 -22.41
N THR A 98 39.74 75.19 -22.49
CA THR A 98 40.91 75.29 -23.38
C THR A 98 42.20 74.74 -22.77
N SER A 99 42.21 74.35 -21.49
CA SER A 99 43.42 73.89 -20.80
C SER A 99 43.94 72.57 -21.39
N THR A 100 45.25 72.51 -21.67
CA THR A 100 45.93 71.33 -22.21
C THR A 100 45.88 70.13 -21.25
N LYS A 101 45.59 70.36 -19.96
CA LYS A 101 45.44 69.34 -18.91
C LYS A 101 44.02 68.79 -18.80
N ARG A 102 43.05 69.30 -19.55
CA ARG A 102 41.62 68.92 -19.44
C ARG A 102 41.38 67.42 -19.62
N ASN A 103 41.99 66.80 -20.65
CA ASN A 103 41.90 65.35 -20.84
C ASN A 103 42.78 64.57 -19.84
N THR A 104 43.94 65.12 -19.47
CA THR A 104 44.85 64.55 -18.47
C THR A 104 44.20 64.40 -17.10
N ALA A 105 43.32 65.32 -16.70
CA ALA A 105 42.56 65.22 -15.44
C ALA A 105 41.71 63.95 -15.36
N PHE A 106 40.98 63.62 -16.44
CA PHE A 106 40.18 62.40 -16.50
C PHE A 106 41.07 61.14 -16.47
N LEU A 107 42.17 61.15 -17.21
CA LEU A 107 43.11 60.03 -17.28
C LEU A 107 43.80 59.76 -15.94
N ASP A 108 44.35 60.79 -15.29
CA ASP A 108 45.03 60.69 -13.99
C ASP A 108 44.12 60.19 -12.86
N VAL A 109 42.85 60.61 -12.87
CA VAL A 109 41.86 60.22 -11.86
C VAL A 109 41.36 58.81 -12.13
N GLY A 110 41.16 58.43 -13.40
CA GLY A 110 40.92 57.04 -13.80
C GLY A 110 42.04 56.11 -13.34
N ASP A 111 43.30 56.46 -13.63
CA ASP A 111 44.49 55.70 -13.24
C ASP A 111 44.67 55.62 -11.72
N TYR A 112 44.33 56.68 -10.97
CA TYR A 112 44.31 56.64 -9.51
C TYR A 112 43.28 55.65 -8.98
N TYR A 113 42.02 55.70 -9.43
CA TYR A 113 41.00 54.76 -8.97
C TYR A 113 41.30 53.32 -9.39
N PHE A 114 41.86 53.14 -10.59
CA PHE A 114 42.32 51.83 -11.09
C PHE A 114 43.39 51.23 -10.18
N SER A 115 44.43 52.01 -9.86
CA SER A 115 45.55 51.60 -8.99
C SER A 115 45.12 51.29 -7.54
N ASN A 116 43.91 51.71 -7.15
CA ASN A 116 43.30 51.42 -5.84
C ASN A 116 42.17 50.37 -5.92
N GLY A 117 42.04 49.64 -7.04
CA GLY A 117 41.02 48.59 -7.23
C GLY A 117 39.58 49.08 -7.35
N LYS A 118 39.35 50.40 -7.46
CA LYS A 118 38.02 51.03 -7.52
C LYS A 118 37.52 51.10 -8.98
N TYR A 119 37.45 49.97 -9.67
CA TYR A 119 37.26 49.90 -11.13
C TYR A 119 36.01 50.62 -11.66
N ALA A 120 34.89 50.62 -10.93
CA ALA A 120 33.70 51.39 -11.30
C ALA A 120 33.93 52.92 -11.28
N TYR A 121 34.75 53.41 -10.35
CA TYR A 121 35.15 54.82 -10.32
C TYR A 121 36.19 55.11 -11.42
N ALA A 122 37.11 54.17 -11.68
CA ALA A 122 38.05 54.30 -12.79
C ALA A 122 37.33 54.44 -14.14
N ARG A 123 36.35 53.55 -14.40
CA ARG A 123 35.46 53.61 -15.56
C ARG A 123 34.75 54.96 -15.70
N LYS A 124 34.09 55.46 -14.65
CA LYS A 124 33.39 56.78 -14.64
C LYS A 124 34.26 57.92 -15.20
N TRP A 125 35.58 57.85 -14.98
CA TRP A 125 36.53 58.87 -15.44
C TRP A 125 37.14 58.53 -16.81
N TYR A 126 37.46 57.26 -17.10
CA TYR A 126 37.88 56.84 -18.45
C TYR A 126 36.79 57.04 -19.52
N ASP A 127 35.51 56.88 -19.17
CA ASP A 127 34.36 57.17 -20.03
C ASP A 127 34.31 58.66 -20.51
N LYS A 128 35.04 59.56 -19.84
CA LYS A 128 35.18 60.98 -20.22
C LYS A 128 36.46 61.30 -21.01
N VAL A 129 37.40 60.35 -21.14
CA VAL A 129 38.70 60.58 -21.80
C VAL A 129 38.52 60.68 -23.32
N ASP A 130 39.04 61.76 -23.92
CA ASP A 130 39.21 61.85 -25.37
C ASP A 130 40.33 60.90 -25.81
N GLU A 131 39.97 59.78 -26.43
CA GLU A 131 40.90 58.77 -26.96
C GLU A 131 41.97 59.36 -27.90
N VAL A 132 41.66 60.45 -28.61
CA VAL A 132 42.53 61.00 -29.67
C VAL A 132 43.71 61.76 -29.08
N SER A 133 43.49 62.59 -28.04
CA SER A 133 44.56 63.36 -27.40
C SER A 133 45.36 62.60 -26.32
N VAL A 134 45.05 61.33 -26.03
CA VAL A 134 45.91 60.49 -25.15
C VAL A 134 47.32 60.37 -25.78
N ALA A 135 48.33 60.77 -25.00
CA ALA A 135 49.74 60.74 -25.41
C ALA A 135 50.20 59.30 -25.73
N ARG A 136 51.06 59.14 -26.75
CA ARG A 136 51.45 57.81 -27.25
C ARG A 136 52.05 56.89 -26.18
N SER A 137 52.73 57.41 -25.16
CA SER A 137 53.27 56.64 -24.03
C SER A 137 52.19 56.07 -23.10
N GLU A 138 51.08 56.79 -22.93
CA GLU A 138 50.01 56.40 -22.01
C GLU A 138 48.91 55.57 -22.70
N ARG A 139 48.92 55.46 -24.03
CA ARG A 139 47.83 54.79 -24.79
C ARG A 139 47.65 53.33 -24.39
N ASP A 140 48.74 52.57 -24.24
CA ASP A 140 48.64 51.16 -23.87
C ASP A 140 48.10 50.99 -22.44
N LYS A 141 48.61 51.80 -21.51
CA LYS A 141 48.15 51.87 -20.11
C LYS A 141 46.69 52.27 -20.02
N PHE A 142 46.25 53.29 -20.78
CA PHE A 142 44.85 53.69 -20.86
C PHE A 142 43.95 52.59 -21.43
N ASN A 143 44.29 52.03 -22.60
CA ASN A 143 43.49 50.97 -23.23
C ASN A 143 43.40 49.73 -22.33
N PHE A 144 44.50 49.33 -21.67
CA PHE A 144 44.48 48.22 -20.73
C PHE A 144 43.65 48.53 -19.48
N ASN A 145 43.93 49.64 -18.79
CA ASN A 145 43.26 49.96 -17.54
C ASN A 145 41.76 50.20 -17.74
N TYR A 146 41.37 50.86 -18.84
CA TYR A 146 39.97 51.06 -19.19
C TYR A 146 39.30 49.75 -19.59
N GLY A 147 39.95 48.94 -20.45
CA GLY A 147 39.45 47.61 -20.83
C GLY A 147 39.23 46.67 -19.65
N TYR A 148 40.16 46.63 -18.71
CA TYR A 148 40.01 45.85 -17.46
C TYR A 148 38.98 46.45 -16.50
N SER A 149 38.76 47.78 -16.51
CA SER A 149 37.68 48.41 -15.74
C SER A 149 36.30 48.10 -16.31
N LEU A 150 36.17 47.99 -17.62
CA LEU A 150 34.95 47.58 -18.32
C LEU A 150 34.63 46.11 -18.04
N TYR A 151 35.63 45.23 -18.15
CA TYR A 151 35.52 43.82 -17.72
C TYR A 151 35.08 43.71 -16.25
N SER A 152 35.75 44.42 -15.36
CA SER A 152 35.44 44.45 -13.91
C SER A 152 34.12 45.19 -13.58
N THR A 153 33.36 45.63 -14.58
CA THR A 153 32.00 46.20 -14.46
C THR A 153 31.01 45.56 -15.45
N ASN A 154 31.31 44.33 -15.90
CA ASN A 154 30.48 43.48 -16.76
C ASN A 154 30.10 44.09 -18.12
N ASP A 155 30.96 44.97 -18.68
CA ASP A 155 30.85 45.47 -20.05
C ASP A 155 31.87 44.76 -20.93
N GLU A 156 31.54 43.54 -21.33
CA GLU A 156 32.40 42.66 -22.10
C GLU A 156 32.66 43.20 -23.53
N THR A 157 31.68 43.88 -24.13
CA THR A 157 31.84 44.51 -25.46
C THR A 157 32.85 45.65 -25.41
N GLY A 158 32.75 46.51 -24.40
CA GLY A 158 33.73 47.56 -24.13
C GLY A 158 35.10 46.99 -23.77
N ALA A 159 35.15 45.99 -22.89
CA ALA A 159 36.39 45.32 -22.50
C ALA A 159 37.13 44.76 -23.72
N ASN A 160 36.44 43.99 -24.57
CA ASN A 160 36.99 43.49 -25.82
C ASN A 160 37.48 44.62 -26.74
N LYS A 161 36.74 45.74 -26.89
CA LYS A 161 37.17 46.90 -27.71
C LYS A 161 38.55 47.42 -27.30
N TYR A 162 38.80 47.60 -26.00
CA TYR A 162 40.05 48.24 -25.54
C TYR A 162 41.17 47.24 -25.27
N LEU A 163 40.88 46.04 -24.74
CA LEU A 163 41.91 45.01 -24.51
C LEU A 163 42.50 44.51 -25.84
N ASN A 164 41.71 44.36 -26.90
CA ASN A 164 42.24 43.96 -28.22
C ASN A 164 43.20 44.99 -28.84
N ARG A 165 43.22 46.24 -28.38
CA ARG A 165 44.20 47.26 -28.83
C ARG A 165 45.60 47.06 -28.25
N VAL A 166 45.74 46.24 -27.20
CA VAL A 166 46.98 46.09 -26.43
C VAL A 166 47.49 44.65 -26.38
N VAL A 167 46.88 43.70 -27.10
CA VAL A 167 47.36 42.29 -27.17
C VAL A 167 48.78 42.12 -27.74
N THR A 168 49.29 43.13 -28.47
CA THR A 168 50.67 43.21 -28.97
C THR A 168 51.58 44.14 -28.16
N SER A 169 51.11 44.65 -27.01
CA SER A 169 51.90 45.52 -26.13
C SER A 169 52.95 44.71 -25.37
N GLU A 170 54.21 45.17 -25.36
CA GLU A 170 55.29 44.52 -24.59
C GLU A 170 55.01 44.52 -23.07
N THR A 171 54.22 45.47 -22.57
CA THR A 171 53.87 45.58 -21.15
C THR A 171 52.54 44.90 -20.81
N TYR A 172 51.53 45.08 -21.66
CA TYR A 172 50.14 44.69 -21.34
C TYR A 172 49.60 43.51 -22.17
N GLY A 173 50.33 43.03 -23.16
CA GLY A 173 49.88 42.00 -24.11
C GLY A 173 49.38 40.73 -23.45
N SER A 174 50.22 40.10 -22.60
CA SER A 174 49.84 38.88 -21.89
C SER A 174 48.66 39.07 -20.93
N GLN A 175 48.52 40.26 -20.31
CA GLN A 175 47.36 40.56 -19.47
C GLN A 175 46.08 40.72 -20.29
N ALA A 176 46.16 41.40 -21.42
CA ALA A 176 45.02 41.59 -22.32
C ALA A 176 44.55 40.25 -22.90
N LYS A 177 45.48 39.42 -23.39
CA LYS A 177 45.19 38.06 -23.87
C LYS A 177 44.57 37.19 -22.77
N TYR A 178 45.11 37.20 -21.56
CA TYR A 178 44.53 36.48 -20.41
C TYR A 178 43.05 36.85 -20.18
N TYR A 179 42.72 38.14 -20.12
CA TYR A 179 41.33 38.57 -19.88
C TYR A 179 40.42 38.36 -21.10
N ILE A 180 40.91 38.46 -22.33
CA ILE A 180 40.13 38.12 -23.54
C ILE A 180 39.83 36.61 -23.58
N GLY A 181 40.81 35.76 -23.27
CA GLY A 181 40.60 34.32 -23.16
C GLY A 181 39.63 33.95 -22.03
N PHE A 182 39.69 34.66 -20.90
CA PHE A 182 38.77 34.45 -19.78
C PHE A 182 37.33 34.89 -20.11
N MET A 183 37.13 36.05 -20.75
CA MET A 183 35.80 36.47 -21.24
C MET A 183 35.25 35.49 -22.28
N ALA A 184 36.09 35.01 -23.20
CA ALA A 184 35.69 33.98 -24.17
C ALA A 184 35.29 32.66 -23.48
N TYR A 185 36.00 32.26 -22.41
CA TYR A 185 35.66 31.08 -21.60
C TYR A 185 34.34 31.26 -20.81
N GLU A 186 34.06 32.45 -20.27
CA GLU A 186 32.77 32.76 -19.62
C GLU A 186 31.61 32.89 -20.63
N GLY A 187 31.91 33.22 -21.89
CA GLY A 187 30.96 33.32 -23.00
C GLY A 187 30.84 32.06 -23.88
N ASP A 188 31.28 30.90 -23.40
CA ASP A 188 31.26 29.59 -24.09
C ASP A 188 32.06 29.50 -25.43
N ASP A 189 32.87 30.50 -25.77
CA ASP A 189 33.74 30.55 -26.97
C ASP A 189 35.08 29.84 -26.69
N TYR A 190 34.98 28.52 -26.48
CA TYR A 190 36.06 27.69 -25.96
C TYR A 190 37.27 27.55 -26.89
N ASP A 191 37.12 27.54 -28.22
CA ASP A 191 38.26 27.47 -29.14
C ASP A 191 39.08 28.78 -29.12
N LYS A 192 38.42 29.94 -29.10
CA LYS A 192 39.08 31.25 -28.95
C LYS A 192 39.73 31.41 -27.58
N ALA A 193 39.06 30.95 -26.52
CA ALA A 193 39.65 30.93 -25.19
C ALA A 193 40.92 30.07 -25.14
N ASN A 194 40.94 28.90 -25.81
CA ASN A 194 42.17 28.10 -25.95
C ASN A 194 43.26 28.88 -26.70
N GLU A 195 42.93 29.54 -27.82
CA GLU A 195 43.91 30.30 -28.61
C GLU A 195 44.58 31.41 -27.80
N TYR A 196 43.82 32.14 -26.96
CA TYR A 196 44.38 33.19 -26.13
C TYR A 196 45.13 32.67 -24.89
N PHE A 197 44.68 31.57 -24.27
CA PHE A 197 45.37 30.95 -23.14
C PHE A 197 46.70 30.28 -23.54
N ASP A 198 46.72 29.51 -24.64
CA ASP A 198 47.94 28.89 -25.17
C ASP A 198 48.95 29.96 -25.67
N GLN A 199 48.53 31.22 -25.86
CA GLN A 199 49.42 32.37 -26.13
C GLN A 199 49.98 33.06 -24.87
N VAL A 200 49.64 32.60 -23.66
CA VAL A 200 50.13 33.16 -22.38
C VAL A 200 50.56 32.12 -21.34
N SER A 201 50.53 30.82 -21.68
CA SER A 201 50.95 29.70 -20.81
C SER A 201 52.37 29.87 -20.25
N ASP A 202 53.29 30.36 -21.09
CA ASP A 202 54.73 30.46 -20.81
C ASP A 202 55.08 31.59 -19.83
N GLN A 203 54.07 32.27 -19.28
CA GLN A 203 54.22 33.37 -18.33
C GLN A 203 53.91 32.87 -16.92
N GLU A 204 54.96 32.57 -16.15
CA GLU A 204 54.96 32.10 -14.75
C GLU A 204 53.88 32.77 -13.86
N LYS A 205 53.64 34.07 -14.02
CA LYS A 205 52.64 34.87 -13.29
C LYS A 205 51.17 34.45 -13.53
N TYR A 206 50.86 33.81 -14.65
CA TYR A 206 49.49 33.37 -15.00
C TYR A 206 49.35 31.85 -15.03
N GLN A 207 50.45 31.11 -15.18
CA GLN A 207 50.49 29.65 -15.32
C GLN A 207 49.65 28.91 -14.25
N GLU A 208 49.90 29.17 -12.96
CA GLU A 208 49.14 28.62 -11.81
C GLU A 208 47.61 28.83 -11.95
N LYS A 209 47.18 29.95 -12.54
CA LYS A 209 45.77 30.32 -12.68
C LYS A 209 45.15 29.89 -14.00
N LEU A 210 45.95 29.51 -14.99
CA LEU A 210 45.51 29.10 -16.31
C LEU A 210 45.23 27.60 -16.39
N SER A 211 46.06 26.78 -15.73
CA SER A 211 45.99 25.32 -15.87
C SER A 211 44.61 24.73 -15.55
N TYR A 212 43.89 25.26 -14.55
CA TYR A 212 42.50 24.86 -14.27
C TYR A 212 41.56 25.16 -15.45
N TYR A 213 41.59 26.39 -15.98
CA TYR A 213 40.72 26.77 -17.10
C TYR A 213 41.11 26.06 -18.39
N GLN A 214 42.40 25.86 -18.66
CA GLN A 214 42.85 25.09 -19.82
C GLN A 214 42.42 23.61 -19.72
N ALA A 215 42.38 23.02 -18.52
CA ALA A 215 41.88 21.66 -18.32
C ALA A 215 40.35 21.56 -18.52
N ASP A 216 39.55 22.40 -17.85
CA ASP A 216 38.08 22.44 -18.00
C ASP A 216 37.66 22.69 -19.45
N LEU A 217 38.33 23.65 -20.09
CA LEU A 217 38.11 24.02 -21.49
C LEU A 217 38.44 22.87 -22.45
N ASN A 218 39.56 22.16 -22.25
CA ASN A 218 39.89 21.04 -23.13
C ASN A 218 38.95 19.84 -22.89
N PHE A 219 38.45 19.65 -21.68
CA PHE A 219 37.39 18.69 -21.38
C PHE A 219 36.09 19.04 -22.12
N LYS A 220 35.63 20.30 -22.06
CA LYS A 220 34.44 20.79 -22.79
C LYS A 220 34.57 20.73 -24.32
N LEU A 221 35.79 20.86 -24.85
CA LEU A 221 36.09 20.65 -26.27
C LEU A 221 36.23 19.16 -26.66
N GLY A 222 35.96 18.21 -25.75
CA GLY A 222 36.08 16.76 -25.97
C GLY A 222 37.52 16.25 -26.11
N LYS A 223 38.51 17.07 -25.75
CA LYS A 223 39.95 16.78 -25.85
C LYS A 223 40.44 16.13 -24.55
N PHE A 224 39.79 15.03 -24.17
CA PHE A 224 39.85 14.41 -22.84
C PHE A 224 41.28 14.08 -22.38
N GLU A 225 42.14 13.55 -23.24
CA GLU A 225 43.53 13.22 -22.90
C GLU A 225 44.37 14.47 -22.60
N LYS A 226 44.15 15.59 -23.32
CA LYS A 226 44.79 16.88 -23.02
C LYS A 226 44.26 17.47 -21.71
N ALA A 227 42.96 17.32 -21.43
CA ALA A 227 42.37 17.75 -20.16
C ALA A 227 42.95 16.98 -18.96
N ILE A 228 43.06 15.66 -19.06
CA ILE A 228 43.68 14.79 -18.05
C ILE A 228 45.14 15.17 -17.79
N ALA A 229 45.93 15.41 -18.85
CA ALA A 229 47.33 15.79 -18.70
C ALA A 229 47.50 17.13 -17.94
N LEU A 230 46.79 18.17 -18.39
CA LEU A 230 46.84 19.51 -17.77
C LEU A 230 46.32 19.50 -16.32
N ALA A 231 45.25 18.76 -16.06
CA ALA A 231 44.67 18.67 -14.72
C ALA A 231 45.60 17.97 -13.73
N ASN A 232 46.29 16.90 -14.15
CA ASN A 232 47.24 16.18 -13.29
C ASN A 232 48.49 17.01 -12.97
N GLU A 233 49.03 17.78 -13.93
CA GLU A 233 50.17 18.68 -13.69
C GLU A 233 49.88 19.73 -12.60
N GLN A 234 48.66 20.27 -12.59
CA GLN A 234 48.21 21.27 -11.62
C GLN A 234 47.67 20.66 -10.31
N LEU A 235 47.38 19.35 -10.27
CA LEU A 235 46.62 18.72 -9.18
C LEU A 235 47.30 18.88 -7.83
N ASP A 236 48.59 18.54 -7.69
CA ASP A 236 49.28 18.57 -6.39
C ASP A 236 49.48 20.00 -5.83
N ASN A 237 49.66 20.99 -6.71
CA ASN A 237 49.90 22.38 -6.32
C ASN A 237 48.61 23.14 -5.96
N SER A 238 47.45 22.64 -6.41
CA SER A 238 46.15 23.30 -6.29
C SER A 238 45.61 23.47 -4.87
N SER A 239 44.74 24.46 -4.71
CA SER A 239 43.93 24.65 -3.50
C SER A 239 42.92 23.49 -3.28
N PRO A 240 42.43 23.20 -2.06
CA PRO A 240 41.53 22.06 -1.83
C PRO A 240 40.22 22.09 -2.63
N LYS A 241 39.68 23.28 -2.93
CA LYS A 241 38.49 23.45 -3.78
C LYS A 241 38.79 23.15 -5.26
N GLU A 242 39.96 23.58 -5.71
CA GLU A 242 40.43 23.41 -7.09
C GLU A 242 40.86 21.96 -7.35
N LYS A 243 41.53 21.31 -6.40
CA LYS A 243 41.77 19.86 -6.38
C LYS A 243 40.49 19.05 -6.58
N SER A 244 39.38 19.49 -5.99
CA SER A 244 38.07 18.88 -6.18
C SER A 244 37.58 19.02 -7.63
N GLU A 245 37.50 20.24 -8.17
CA GLU A 245 37.01 20.44 -9.55
C GLU A 245 37.98 19.84 -10.60
N LEU A 246 39.30 19.85 -10.39
CA LEU A 246 40.29 19.15 -11.22
C LEU A 246 40.09 17.62 -11.17
N SER A 247 39.84 17.06 -9.99
CA SER A 247 39.54 15.62 -9.87
C SER A 247 38.26 15.25 -10.61
N LYS A 248 37.25 16.14 -10.59
CA LYS A 248 36.06 15.99 -11.44
C LYS A 248 36.43 15.99 -12.93
N ILE A 249 37.20 16.96 -13.42
CA ILE A 249 37.62 17.05 -14.83
C ILE A 249 38.37 15.78 -15.27
N ILE A 250 39.30 15.26 -14.46
CA ILE A 250 40.04 14.02 -14.75
C ILE A 250 39.08 12.81 -14.78
N GLY A 251 38.22 12.70 -13.78
CA GLY A 251 37.26 11.60 -13.65
C GLY A 251 36.24 11.55 -14.80
N GLU A 252 35.64 12.69 -15.16
CA GLU A 252 34.73 12.80 -16.30
C GLU A 252 35.45 12.57 -17.63
N SER A 253 36.70 13.01 -17.77
CA SER A 253 37.50 12.75 -18.98
C SER A 253 37.77 11.25 -19.17
N TYR A 254 38.23 10.54 -18.13
CA TYR A 254 38.41 9.09 -18.18
C TYR A 254 37.08 8.35 -18.42
N PHE A 255 35.98 8.83 -17.82
CA PHE A 255 34.65 8.27 -18.05
C PHE A 255 34.22 8.34 -19.53
N ASN A 256 34.42 9.49 -20.19
CA ASN A 256 34.10 9.65 -21.61
C ASN A 256 35.06 8.88 -22.55
N LEU A 257 36.25 8.49 -22.08
CA LEU A 257 37.19 7.60 -22.76
C LEU A 257 36.90 6.10 -22.48
N GLU A 258 35.81 5.76 -21.79
CA GLU A 258 35.47 4.42 -21.31
C GLU A 258 36.52 3.77 -20.37
N GLN A 259 37.41 4.59 -19.78
CA GLN A 259 38.44 4.18 -18.83
C GLN A 259 37.91 4.19 -17.39
N TYR A 260 36.91 3.36 -17.12
CA TYR A 260 36.13 3.41 -15.87
C TYR A 260 36.96 3.12 -14.61
N ALA A 261 37.96 2.24 -14.70
CA ALA A 261 38.85 1.92 -13.58
C ALA A 261 39.71 3.13 -13.16
N GLU A 262 40.19 3.90 -14.13
CA GLU A 262 40.93 5.15 -13.95
C GLU A 262 40.01 6.30 -13.53
N ALA A 263 38.76 6.33 -14.00
CA ALA A 263 37.78 7.36 -13.64
C ALA A 263 37.38 7.32 -12.15
N ILE A 264 37.11 6.13 -11.60
CA ILE A 264 36.61 5.92 -10.22
C ILE A 264 37.37 6.72 -9.14
N PRO A 265 38.71 6.63 -8.99
CA PRO A 265 39.43 7.36 -7.93
C PRO A 265 39.32 8.88 -8.05
N HIS A 266 39.25 9.42 -9.27
CA HIS A 266 39.15 10.87 -9.52
C HIS A 266 37.71 11.38 -9.35
N LEU A 267 36.71 10.65 -9.87
CA LEU A 267 35.29 10.92 -9.59
C LEU A 267 35.00 10.91 -8.09
N LYS A 268 35.55 9.94 -7.34
CA LYS A 268 35.41 9.84 -5.87
C LYS A 268 36.15 10.93 -5.10
N ALA A 269 37.15 11.59 -5.68
CA ALA A 269 37.87 12.70 -5.07
C ALA A 269 37.18 14.06 -5.26
N PHE A 270 36.11 14.13 -6.06
CA PHE A 270 35.25 15.32 -6.15
C PHE A 270 34.42 15.49 -4.87
N ASN A 271 34.51 16.65 -4.22
CA ASN A 271 33.83 16.97 -2.96
C ASN A 271 32.47 17.65 -3.18
N GLY A 272 32.02 17.81 -4.43
CA GLY A 272 30.77 18.50 -4.73
C GLY A 272 30.86 20.03 -4.69
N ARG A 273 29.93 20.67 -5.40
CA ARG A 273 29.79 22.13 -5.36
C ARG A 273 29.05 22.52 -4.08
N ARG A 274 29.72 23.28 -3.22
CA ARG A 274 29.29 23.59 -1.83
C ARG A 274 29.08 22.34 -0.96
N GLY A 275 29.82 21.26 -1.21
CA GLY A 275 29.68 19.99 -0.47
C GLY A 275 28.54 19.10 -0.97
N LYS A 276 27.94 19.41 -2.12
CA LYS A 276 26.86 18.62 -2.74
C LYS A 276 27.22 18.15 -4.13
N TRP A 277 26.91 16.90 -4.42
CA TRP A 277 26.95 16.32 -5.77
C TRP A 277 25.59 16.52 -6.44
N ASN A 278 25.49 16.27 -7.75
CA ASN A 278 24.23 16.24 -8.49
C ASN A 278 23.99 14.86 -9.14
N ASN A 279 22.81 14.66 -9.73
CA ASN A 279 22.41 13.37 -10.31
C ASN A 279 23.36 12.87 -11.41
N VAL A 280 24.05 13.76 -12.13
CA VAL A 280 25.07 13.38 -13.13
C VAL A 280 26.36 12.90 -12.46
N ASP A 281 26.80 13.55 -11.38
CA ASP A 281 28.01 13.14 -10.64
C ASP A 281 27.82 11.73 -10.05
N TYR A 282 26.65 11.47 -9.45
CA TYR A 282 26.27 10.15 -8.94
C TYR A 282 26.15 9.11 -10.06
N TYR A 283 25.54 9.48 -11.20
CA TYR A 283 25.43 8.57 -12.35
C TYR A 283 26.78 8.17 -12.90
N GLN A 284 27.72 9.10 -13.07
CA GLN A 284 29.06 8.82 -13.60
C GLN A 284 29.82 7.84 -12.71
N LEU A 285 29.83 8.05 -11.39
CA LEU A 285 30.53 7.13 -10.48
C LEU A 285 29.81 5.77 -10.39
N GLY A 286 28.48 5.76 -10.30
CA GLY A 286 27.68 4.53 -10.28
C GLY A 286 27.84 3.69 -11.56
N TYR A 287 27.82 4.33 -12.73
CA TYR A 287 28.02 3.68 -14.02
C TYR A 287 29.46 3.19 -14.19
N ALA A 288 30.46 3.93 -13.73
CA ALA A 288 31.84 3.47 -13.72
C ALA A 288 32.01 2.20 -12.85
N TYR A 289 31.41 2.17 -11.66
CA TYR A 289 31.39 0.96 -10.82
C TYR A 289 30.63 -0.21 -11.50
N TYR A 290 29.46 0.04 -12.10
CA TYR A 290 28.69 -0.97 -12.84
C TYR A 290 29.51 -1.57 -14.00
N LYS A 291 30.22 -0.76 -14.79
CA LYS A 291 31.08 -1.22 -15.90
C LYS A 291 32.28 -2.03 -15.43
N GLN A 292 32.72 -1.83 -14.18
CA GLN A 292 33.72 -2.67 -13.51
C GLN A 292 33.11 -3.93 -12.83
N ASN A 293 31.80 -4.14 -12.91
CA ASN A 293 31.02 -5.19 -12.21
C ASN A 293 31.02 -5.06 -10.68
N ASP A 294 31.30 -3.86 -10.16
CA ASP A 294 31.25 -3.53 -8.73
C ASP A 294 29.82 -3.08 -8.35
N PHE A 295 28.89 -4.03 -8.39
CA PHE A 295 27.45 -3.73 -8.31
C PHE A 295 27.01 -3.14 -6.97
N ASP A 296 27.66 -3.46 -5.85
CA ASP A 296 27.34 -2.86 -4.55
C ASP A 296 27.74 -1.37 -4.50
N ASN A 297 28.91 -0.98 -5.03
CA ASN A 297 29.26 0.44 -5.14
C ASN A 297 28.44 1.15 -6.24
N ALA A 298 28.05 0.45 -7.32
CA ALA A 298 27.14 0.99 -8.32
C ALA A 298 25.77 1.36 -7.73
N ILE A 299 25.17 0.45 -6.94
CA ILE A 299 23.92 0.69 -6.20
C ILE A 299 24.11 1.84 -5.21
N SER A 300 25.22 1.88 -4.46
CA SER A 300 25.53 2.96 -3.51
C SER A 300 25.41 4.34 -4.17
N GLU A 301 25.88 4.54 -5.40
CA GLU A 301 25.81 5.86 -6.03
C GLU A 301 24.51 6.09 -6.82
N PHE A 302 24.03 5.10 -7.57
CA PHE A 302 22.76 5.23 -8.29
C PHE A 302 21.56 5.45 -7.34
N ASN A 303 21.56 4.87 -6.14
CA ASN A 303 20.44 5.02 -5.20
C ASN A 303 20.31 6.43 -4.60
N LYS A 304 21.32 7.30 -4.79
CA LYS A 304 21.31 8.72 -4.39
C LYS A 304 20.60 9.63 -5.41
N ILE A 305 20.30 9.09 -6.61
CA ILE A 305 19.60 9.79 -7.70
C ILE A 305 18.10 9.68 -7.45
N ILE A 306 17.53 10.61 -6.68
CA ILE A 306 16.07 10.63 -6.40
C ILE A 306 15.37 11.74 -7.18
N GLY A 307 14.11 11.51 -7.56
CA GLY A 307 13.28 12.48 -8.31
C GLY A 307 13.82 12.87 -9.70
N GLY A 308 14.73 12.09 -10.28
CA GLY A 308 15.36 12.43 -11.55
C GLY A 308 14.43 12.19 -12.74
N ASN A 309 14.01 13.26 -13.42
CA ASN A 309 13.20 13.16 -14.64
C ASN A 309 13.98 13.67 -15.87
N ASN A 310 14.87 12.83 -16.40
CA ASN A 310 15.64 13.04 -17.63
C ASN A 310 16.30 11.73 -18.10
N ALA A 311 16.93 11.75 -19.28
CA ALA A 311 17.63 10.59 -19.86
C ALA A 311 18.73 10.00 -18.96
N VAL A 312 19.47 10.82 -18.21
CA VAL A 312 20.52 10.34 -17.30
C VAL A 312 19.90 9.56 -16.14
N ALA A 313 18.79 10.04 -15.59
CA ALA A 313 18.05 9.35 -14.53
C ALA A 313 17.39 8.05 -15.02
N GLN A 314 16.77 8.04 -16.21
CA GLN A 314 16.22 6.81 -16.80
C GLN A 314 17.30 5.74 -16.96
N ASN A 315 18.47 6.13 -17.49
CA ASN A 315 19.62 5.26 -17.70
C ASN A 315 20.21 4.78 -16.35
N ALA A 316 20.30 5.67 -15.35
CA ALA A 316 20.66 5.30 -13.98
C ALA A 316 19.71 4.25 -13.40
N TYR A 317 18.40 4.41 -13.54
CA TYR A 317 17.40 3.49 -13.01
C TYR A 317 17.40 2.14 -13.73
N TYR A 318 17.70 2.13 -15.03
CA TYR A 318 17.92 0.89 -15.79
C TYR A 318 19.14 0.11 -15.27
N HIS A 319 20.33 0.73 -15.19
CA HIS A 319 21.54 0.05 -14.72
C HIS A 319 21.54 -0.23 -13.20
N LEU A 320 20.79 0.53 -12.41
CA LEU A 320 20.46 0.19 -11.03
C LEU A 320 19.63 -1.10 -10.96
N GLY A 321 18.63 -1.26 -11.84
CA GLY A 321 17.87 -2.50 -12.02
C GLY A 321 18.75 -3.71 -12.33
N GLU A 322 19.65 -3.58 -13.31
CA GLU A 322 20.62 -4.63 -13.64
C GLU A 322 21.60 -4.93 -12.50
N SER A 323 22.07 -3.90 -11.79
CA SER A 323 22.98 -4.05 -10.64
C SER A 323 22.31 -4.84 -9.51
N TYR A 324 21.03 -4.57 -9.24
CA TYR A 324 20.25 -5.36 -8.29
C TYR A 324 20.07 -6.82 -8.75
N ILE A 325 19.80 -7.08 -10.03
CA ILE A 325 19.68 -8.45 -10.57
C ILE A 325 20.99 -9.24 -10.40
N ASN A 326 22.14 -8.62 -10.64
CA ASN A 326 23.45 -9.28 -10.46
C ASN A 326 23.76 -9.61 -8.98
N LEU A 327 23.02 -9.05 -8.03
CA LEU A 327 23.10 -9.36 -6.59
C LEU A 327 21.87 -10.12 -6.06
N ASP A 328 21.02 -10.68 -6.94
CA ASP A 328 19.75 -11.37 -6.64
C ASP A 328 18.72 -10.51 -5.86
N LYS A 329 18.90 -9.18 -5.84
CA LYS A 329 18.00 -8.17 -5.23
C LYS A 329 16.79 -7.92 -6.15
N LYS A 330 16.05 -8.97 -6.50
CA LYS A 330 15.00 -8.93 -7.54
C LYS A 330 13.85 -7.98 -7.23
N GLN A 331 13.52 -7.74 -5.96
CA GLN A 331 12.43 -6.85 -5.58
C GLN A 331 12.80 -5.38 -5.77
N GLU A 332 14.06 -5.06 -5.52
CA GLU A 332 14.69 -3.77 -5.73
C GLU A 332 14.82 -3.50 -7.23
N ALA A 333 15.23 -4.52 -8.01
CA ALA A 333 15.27 -4.48 -9.46
C ALA A 333 13.89 -4.18 -10.08
N LEU A 334 12.83 -4.84 -9.62
CA LEU A 334 11.45 -4.61 -10.07
C LEU A 334 11.07 -3.12 -10.00
N ASN A 335 11.44 -2.44 -8.92
CA ASN A 335 11.15 -1.01 -8.73
C ASN A 335 12.00 -0.12 -9.66
N ALA A 336 13.28 -0.42 -9.82
CA ALA A 336 14.19 0.33 -10.68
C ALA A 336 13.81 0.24 -12.17
N PHE A 337 13.54 -0.97 -12.66
CA PHE A 337 13.02 -1.19 -14.01
C PHE A 337 11.63 -0.60 -14.22
N ARG A 338 10.72 -0.68 -13.23
CA ARG A 338 9.42 -0.02 -13.31
C ARG A 338 9.59 1.50 -13.50
N ASN A 339 10.45 2.15 -12.73
CA ASN A 339 10.74 3.58 -12.88
C ASN A 339 11.30 3.90 -14.29
N ALA A 340 12.34 3.19 -14.75
CA ALA A 340 12.91 3.40 -16.07
C ALA A 340 11.92 3.17 -17.23
N SER A 341 10.95 2.25 -17.07
CA SER A 341 9.88 1.99 -18.05
C SER A 341 8.79 3.07 -18.09
N GLN A 342 8.65 3.87 -17.03
CA GLN A 342 7.69 4.97 -16.93
C GLN A 342 8.19 6.29 -17.54
N MET A 343 9.39 6.28 -18.14
CA MET A 343 10.06 7.44 -18.74
C MET A 343 10.25 7.21 -20.26
N ASP A 344 10.19 8.26 -21.06
CA ASP A 344 10.14 8.19 -22.54
C ASP A 344 11.38 8.79 -23.26
N TYR A 345 12.45 9.09 -22.53
CA TYR A 345 13.64 9.75 -23.07
C TYR A 345 14.46 8.86 -24.03
N ASP A 346 14.69 7.60 -23.66
CA ASP A 346 15.17 6.55 -24.57
C ASP A 346 14.13 5.42 -24.64
N LEU A 347 13.54 5.23 -25.82
CA LEU A 347 12.46 4.27 -26.05
C LEU A 347 12.93 2.80 -26.06
N LYS A 348 14.23 2.53 -26.27
CA LYS A 348 14.79 1.17 -26.14
C LYS A 348 14.98 0.81 -24.68
N ILE A 349 15.53 1.74 -23.89
CA ILE A 349 15.60 1.58 -22.44
C ILE A 349 14.18 1.42 -21.88
N GLN A 350 13.19 2.14 -22.41
CA GLN A 350 11.80 2.00 -22.00
C GLN A 350 11.24 0.59 -22.27
N GLU A 351 11.36 0.06 -23.50
CA GLU A 351 10.84 -1.27 -23.85
C GLU A 351 11.54 -2.37 -23.05
N ASP A 352 12.87 -2.32 -22.93
CA ASP A 352 13.65 -3.35 -22.24
C ASP A 352 13.47 -3.29 -20.70
N ALA A 353 13.36 -2.08 -20.13
CA ALA A 353 12.98 -1.92 -18.73
C ALA A 353 11.57 -2.46 -18.45
N TRP A 354 10.60 -2.24 -19.34
CA TRP A 354 9.26 -2.80 -19.18
C TRP A 354 9.29 -4.33 -19.32
N LEU A 355 10.04 -4.88 -20.28
CA LEU A 355 10.25 -6.32 -20.44
C LEU A 355 10.81 -6.97 -19.16
N ASN A 356 11.86 -6.40 -18.58
CA ASN A 356 12.45 -6.87 -17.33
C ASN A 356 11.46 -6.72 -16.15
N TYR A 357 10.82 -5.55 -16.01
CA TYR A 357 9.76 -5.33 -15.01
C TYR A 357 8.65 -6.37 -15.09
N ALA A 358 8.19 -6.72 -16.31
CA ALA A 358 7.13 -7.69 -16.54
C ALA A 358 7.56 -9.13 -16.23
N LYS A 359 8.79 -9.51 -16.61
CA LYS A 359 9.36 -10.84 -16.32
C LYS A 359 9.63 -11.04 -14.83
N ILE A 360 10.24 -10.05 -14.16
CA ILE A 360 10.45 -10.09 -12.71
C ILE A 360 9.11 -10.11 -11.96
N SER A 361 8.11 -9.33 -12.41
CA SER A 361 6.75 -9.36 -11.87
C SER A 361 6.12 -10.75 -11.94
N TYR A 362 6.41 -11.54 -12.97
CA TYR A 362 5.98 -12.93 -13.05
C TYR A 362 6.73 -13.85 -12.07
N GLU A 363 8.05 -13.69 -11.93
CA GLU A 363 8.87 -14.54 -11.05
C GLU A 363 8.59 -14.35 -9.56
N ILE A 364 8.51 -13.10 -9.08
CA ILE A 364 8.40 -12.80 -7.64
C ILE A 364 7.01 -12.31 -7.20
N GLY A 365 6.14 -12.00 -8.16
CA GLY A 365 4.92 -11.22 -7.95
C GLY A 365 5.14 -9.72 -8.12
N ASN A 366 4.07 -8.93 -7.97
CA ASN A 366 4.12 -7.48 -8.12
C ASN A 366 3.26 -6.80 -7.03
N PRO A 367 3.77 -5.75 -6.35
CA PRO A 367 3.06 -5.09 -5.24
C PRO A 367 2.10 -3.97 -5.68
N TYR A 368 2.15 -3.53 -6.93
CA TYR A 368 1.39 -2.37 -7.44
C TYR A 368 0.19 -2.77 -8.30
N GLN A 369 0.32 -3.85 -9.07
CA GLN A 369 -0.66 -4.33 -10.05
C GLN A 369 -0.64 -5.87 -10.07
N SER A 370 -1.72 -6.52 -10.52
CA SER A 370 -1.68 -7.97 -10.70
C SER A 370 -0.76 -8.34 -11.87
N VAL A 371 -0.04 -9.45 -11.76
CA VAL A 371 0.91 -9.94 -12.77
C VAL A 371 0.28 -10.01 -14.19
N PRO A 372 -0.95 -10.49 -14.39
CA PRO A 372 -1.58 -10.48 -15.72
C PRO A 372 -1.81 -9.07 -16.27
N GLN A 373 -2.08 -8.06 -15.43
CA GLN A 373 -2.22 -6.67 -15.90
C GLN A 373 -0.88 -6.10 -16.38
N VAL A 374 0.23 -6.42 -15.70
CA VAL A 374 1.58 -5.96 -16.10
C VAL A 374 1.99 -6.57 -17.45
N LEU A 375 1.79 -7.88 -17.60
CA LEU A 375 2.08 -8.62 -18.84
C LEU A 375 1.16 -8.20 -20.00
N THR A 376 -0.12 -7.93 -19.72
CA THR A 376 -1.06 -7.40 -20.73
C THR A 376 -0.68 -5.98 -21.16
N GLY A 377 -0.35 -5.10 -20.21
CA GLY A 377 0.06 -3.73 -20.51
C GLY A 377 1.33 -3.65 -21.37
N TYR A 378 2.29 -4.56 -21.19
CA TYR A 378 3.45 -4.68 -22.07
C TYR A 378 3.03 -5.08 -23.51
N LEU A 379 2.14 -6.06 -23.66
CA LEU A 379 1.66 -6.50 -24.98
C LEU A 379 0.76 -5.46 -25.67
N ASP A 380 0.01 -4.66 -24.91
CA ASP A 380 -0.82 -3.56 -25.43
C ASP A 380 0.07 -2.37 -25.87
N ALA A 381 1.18 -2.10 -25.17
CA ALA A 381 2.13 -1.04 -25.51
C ALA A 381 3.07 -1.42 -26.67
N TYR A 382 3.55 -2.67 -26.70
CA TYR A 382 4.53 -3.18 -27.67
C TYR A 382 3.98 -4.38 -28.46
N PRO A 383 2.88 -4.23 -29.22
CA PRO A 383 2.18 -5.34 -29.86
C PRO A 383 3.04 -6.11 -30.88
N GLU A 384 4.07 -5.50 -31.46
CA GLU A 384 4.94 -6.12 -32.47
C GLU A 384 6.34 -6.51 -31.91
N THR A 385 6.49 -6.58 -30.58
CA THR A 385 7.76 -6.96 -29.94
C THR A 385 8.19 -8.40 -30.22
N ASN A 386 9.49 -8.64 -30.30
CA ASN A 386 10.08 -9.98 -30.49
C ASN A 386 9.72 -10.94 -29.33
N TYR A 387 9.45 -10.40 -28.14
CA TYR A 387 9.14 -11.18 -26.93
C TYR A 387 7.66 -11.57 -26.81
N LYS A 388 6.81 -11.24 -27.80
CA LYS A 388 5.36 -11.44 -27.79
C LYS A 388 4.94 -12.86 -27.38
N ASN A 389 5.56 -13.89 -27.98
CA ASN A 389 5.25 -15.30 -27.65
C ASN A 389 5.67 -15.71 -26.23
N GLU A 390 6.76 -15.13 -25.71
CA GLU A 390 7.23 -15.37 -24.34
C GLU A 390 6.25 -14.77 -23.34
N ILE A 391 5.93 -13.48 -23.50
CA ILE A 391 5.02 -12.75 -22.60
C ILE A 391 3.57 -13.26 -22.69
N GLU A 392 3.09 -13.67 -23.87
CA GLU A 392 1.80 -14.37 -23.98
C GLU A 392 1.79 -15.68 -23.19
N THR A 393 2.89 -16.44 -23.19
CA THR A 393 3.00 -17.69 -22.41
C THR A 393 2.99 -17.40 -20.91
N LEU A 394 3.78 -16.43 -20.44
CA LEU A 394 3.76 -15.98 -19.04
C LEU A 394 2.37 -15.46 -18.62
N LEU A 395 1.65 -14.77 -19.52
CA LEU A 395 0.31 -14.24 -19.27
C LEU A 395 -0.72 -15.37 -19.12
N ILE A 396 -0.64 -16.40 -19.97
CA ILE A 396 -1.46 -17.61 -19.85
C ILE A 396 -1.18 -18.31 -18.52
N ASP A 397 0.08 -18.60 -18.19
CA ASP A 397 0.44 -19.28 -16.93
C ASP A 397 0.08 -18.44 -15.70
N SER A 398 0.16 -17.11 -15.79
CA SER A 398 -0.27 -16.19 -14.73
C SER A 398 -1.79 -16.21 -14.52
N TYR A 399 -2.60 -16.23 -15.59
CA TYR A 399 -4.04 -16.41 -15.47
C TYR A 399 -4.43 -17.81 -14.95
N ILE A 400 -3.69 -18.87 -15.32
CA ILE A 400 -3.88 -20.22 -14.78
C ILE A 400 -3.58 -20.25 -13.27
N THR A 401 -2.47 -19.65 -12.86
CA THR A 401 -1.99 -19.66 -11.47
C THR A 401 -2.89 -18.80 -10.56
N SER A 402 -3.35 -17.64 -11.05
CA SER A 402 -4.33 -16.78 -10.38
C SER A 402 -5.78 -17.27 -10.46
N ARG A 403 -6.01 -18.44 -11.09
CA ARG A 403 -7.34 -19.04 -11.35
C ARG A 403 -8.31 -18.20 -12.17
N ASN A 404 -7.84 -17.15 -12.84
CA ASN A 404 -8.65 -16.41 -13.80
C ASN A 404 -8.74 -17.17 -15.14
N TYR A 405 -9.31 -18.38 -15.07
CA TYR A 405 -9.42 -19.30 -16.20
C TYR A 405 -10.27 -18.73 -17.35
N LYS A 406 -11.16 -17.78 -17.04
CA LYS A 406 -12.01 -17.09 -18.05
C LYS A 406 -11.19 -16.29 -19.06
N GLU A 407 -10.26 -15.46 -18.61
CA GLU A 407 -9.42 -14.66 -19.52
C GLU A 407 -8.33 -15.52 -20.17
N ALA A 408 -7.84 -16.57 -19.49
CA ALA A 408 -6.98 -17.58 -20.11
C ALA A 408 -7.67 -18.28 -21.31
N ILE A 409 -8.93 -18.74 -21.16
CA ILE A 409 -9.72 -19.32 -22.26
C ILE A 409 -9.76 -18.37 -23.46
N LYS A 410 -10.10 -17.09 -23.24
CA LYS A 410 -10.24 -16.06 -24.27
C LYS A 410 -8.97 -15.82 -25.08
N ILE A 411 -7.78 -15.85 -24.45
CA ILE A 411 -6.49 -15.78 -25.15
C ILE A 411 -6.26 -17.07 -25.95
N LEU A 412 -6.51 -18.23 -25.32
CA LEU A 412 -6.19 -19.54 -25.85
C LEU A 412 -7.11 -20.03 -26.98
N GLU A 413 -8.38 -19.58 -27.05
CA GLU A 413 -9.38 -20.05 -28.02
C GLU A 413 -8.85 -20.02 -29.47
N ASN A 414 -8.14 -18.96 -29.85
CA ASN A 414 -7.60 -18.75 -31.20
C ASN A 414 -6.16 -19.28 -31.42
N LYS A 415 -5.46 -19.70 -30.36
CA LYS A 415 -4.07 -20.17 -30.43
C LYS A 415 -4.00 -21.62 -30.92
N LYS A 416 -3.01 -21.95 -31.75
CA LYS A 416 -2.92 -23.24 -32.48
C LYS A 416 -1.72 -24.12 -32.16
N SER A 417 -0.73 -23.65 -31.38
CA SER A 417 0.41 -24.50 -30.99
C SER A 417 -0.06 -25.62 -30.06
N PHE A 418 0.69 -26.73 -30.01
CA PHE A 418 0.29 -27.92 -29.26
C PHE A 418 0.16 -27.62 -27.76
N GLU A 419 1.13 -26.89 -27.23
CA GLU A 419 1.23 -26.41 -25.84
C GLU A 419 0.01 -25.56 -25.48
N ASN A 420 -0.38 -24.65 -26.38
CA ASN A 420 -1.55 -23.80 -26.20
C ASN A 420 -2.88 -24.59 -26.24
N ARG A 421 -3.00 -25.66 -27.06
CA ARG A 421 -4.21 -26.50 -27.01
C ARG A 421 -4.25 -27.39 -25.76
N VAL A 422 -3.12 -27.89 -25.28
CA VAL A 422 -3.01 -28.60 -23.99
C VAL A 422 -3.39 -27.66 -22.84
N ALA A 423 -2.89 -26.42 -22.84
CA ALA A 423 -3.29 -25.39 -21.89
C ALA A 423 -4.79 -25.08 -21.99
N TYR A 424 -5.32 -24.87 -23.19
CA TYR A 424 -6.76 -24.61 -23.40
C TYR A 424 -7.63 -25.72 -22.84
N GLN A 425 -7.31 -26.98 -23.11
CA GLN A 425 -8.04 -28.14 -22.61
C GLN A 425 -8.06 -28.16 -21.07
N LYS A 426 -6.88 -28.03 -20.46
CA LYS A 426 -6.68 -27.98 -19.01
C LYS A 426 -7.46 -26.82 -18.36
N VAL A 427 -7.49 -25.65 -18.98
CA VAL A 427 -8.18 -24.46 -18.46
C VAL A 427 -9.70 -24.55 -18.65
N ALA A 428 -10.17 -25.05 -19.79
CA ALA A 428 -11.59 -25.33 -20.00
C ALA A 428 -12.12 -26.32 -18.97
N PHE A 429 -11.36 -27.39 -18.67
CA PHE A 429 -11.65 -28.31 -17.57
C PHE A 429 -11.74 -27.59 -16.22
N TYR A 430 -10.72 -26.82 -15.81
CA TYR A 430 -10.72 -26.19 -14.49
C TYR A 430 -11.79 -25.09 -14.33
N ARG A 431 -12.10 -24.29 -15.37
CA ARG A 431 -13.26 -23.38 -15.31
C ARG A 431 -14.57 -24.15 -15.29
N GLY A 432 -14.67 -25.29 -15.97
CA GLY A 432 -15.80 -26.21 -15.85
C GLY A 432 -16.04 -26.64 -14.40
N ILE A 433 -14.97 -27.02 -13.69
CA ILE A 433 -15.01 -27.36 -12.25
C ILE A 433 -15.43 -26.16 -11.40
N GLU A 434 -14.93 -24.94 -11.64
CA GLU A 434 -15.39 -23.76 -10.90
C GLU A 434 -16.89 -23.49 -11.12
N VAL A 435 -17.32 -23.43 -12.38
CA VAL A 435 -18.71 -23.15 -12.76
C VAL A 435 -19.68 -24.25 -12.28
N TYR A 436 -19.21 -25.49 -12.22
CA TYR A 436 -19.92 -26.63 -11.60
C TYR A 436 -20.13 -26.41 -10.09
N ASN A 437 -19.09 -25.98 -9.38
CA ASN A 437 -19.16 -25.67 -7.94
C ASN A 437 -19.94 -24.36 -7.65
N GLU A 438 -19.98 -23.42 -8.59
CA GLU A 438 -20.87 -22.25 -8.59
C GLU A 438 -22.35 -22.64 -8.83
N GLY A 439 -22.63 -23.88 -9.28
CA GLY A 439 -23.96 -24.43 -9.51
C GLY A 439 -24.55 -24.18 -10.90
N ASP A 440 -23.81 -23.57 -11.81
CA ASP A 440 -24.23 -23.33 -13.21
C ASP A 440 -23.86 -24.52 -14.10
N TYR A 441 -24.58 -25.62 -13.89
CA TYR A 441 -24.38 -26.87 -14.62
C TYR A 441 -24.52 -26.72 -16.15
N ASN A 442 -25.23 -25.70 -16.66
CA ASN A 442 -25.35 -25.48 -18.10
C ASN A 442 -24.04 -25.00 -18.71
N ASN A 443 -23.43 -23.96 -18.12
CA ASN A 443 -22.13 -23.47 -18.59
C ASN A 443 -20.99 -24.44 -18.24
N ALA A 444 -21.07 -25.16 -17.12
CA ALA A 444 -20.11 -26.21 -16.77
C ALA A 444 -20.07 -27.30 -17.85
N ARG A 445 -21.24 -27.77 -18.35
CA ARG A 445 -21.30 -28.79 -19.41
C ARG A 445 -20.60 -28.33 -20.69
N ILE A 446 -20.84 -27.09 -21.13
CA ILE A 446 -20.22 -26.50 -22.33
C ILE A 446 -18.68 -26.42 -22.18
N LEU A 447 -18.19 -26.14 -20.97
CA LEU A 447 -16.76 -26.09 -20.66
C LEU A 447 -16.11 -27.48 -20.64
N PHE A 448 -16.80 -28.49 -20.10
CA PHE A 448 -16.33 -29.88 -20.21
C PHE A 448 -16.37 -30.40 -21.65
N GLU A 449 -17.40 -30.06 -22.45
CA GLU A 449 -17.46 -30.37 -23.88
C GLU A 449 -16.27 -29.77 -24.64
N LYS A 450 -15.98 -28.47 -24.43
CA LYS A 450 -14.76 -27.81 -24.96
C LYS A 450 -13.46 -28.53 -24.57
N SER A 451 -13.40 -29.15 -23.40
CA SER A 451 -12.25 -29.93 -22.91
C SER A 451 -12.21 -31.39 -23.42
N ILE A 452 -13.30 -31.89 -24.01
CA ILE A 452 -13.36 -33.22 -24.66
C ILE A 452 -13.04 -33.07 -26.15
N ASP A 453 -13.58 -32.04 -26.81
CA ASP A 453 -13.30 -31.73 -28.22
C ASP A 453 -11.81 -31.43 -28.46
N GLU A 454 -11.15 -30.75 -27.51
CA GLU A 454 -9.72 -30.48 -27.53
C GLU A 454 -8.89 -31.60 -26.88
N ALA A 455 -9.18 -32.86 -27.20
CA ALA A 455 -8.44 -34.03 -26.74
C ALA A 455 -6.96 -34.03 -27.18
N LYS A 456 -6.09 -33.36 -26.41
CA LYS A 456 -4.63 -33.36 -26.60
C LYS A 456 -3.94 -34.15 -25.49
N ASP A 457 -4.36 -33.93 -24.25
CA ASP A 457 -4.00 -34.70 -23.08
C ASP A 457 -5.15 -35.67 -22.75
N ALA A 458 -4.88 -36.97 -22.87
CA ALA A 458 -5.86 -38.03 -22.62
C ALA A 458 -6.34 -38.06 -21.15
N VAL A 459 -5.55 -37.56 -20.20
CA VAL A 459 -5.93 -37.41 -18.79
C VAL A 459 -7.03 -36.37 -18.67
N PHE A 460 -6.86 -35.16 -19.24
CA PHE A 460 -7.89 -34.13 -19.19
C PHE A 460 -9.13 -34.49 -20.02
N THR A 461 -8.99 -35.19 -21.16
CA THR A 461 -10.13 -35.74 -21.92
C THR A 461 -10.96 -36.67 -21.04
N THR A 462 -10.29 -37.65 -20.41
CA THR A 462 -10.94 -38.67 -19.59
C THR A 462 -11.63 -38.04 -18.38
N ARG A 463 -10.98 -37.13 -17.67
CA ARG A 463 -11.57 -36.43 -16.53
C ARG A 463 -12.73 -35.53 -16.95
N ALA A 464 -12.66 -34.85 -18.09
CA ALA A 464 -13.76 -34.05 -18.61
C ALA A 464 -15.00 -34.90 -18.97
N ILE A 465 -14.84 -36.11 -19.51
CA ILE A 465 -15.97 -37.04 -19.75
C ILE A 465 -16.69 -37.38 -18.43
N PHE A 466 -15.95 -37.64 -17.35
CA PHE A 466 -16.51 -37.94 -16.03
C PHE A 466 -17.30 -36.75 -15.46
N TRP A 467 -16.67 -35.57 -15.41
CA TRP A 467 -17.31 -34.37 -14.83
C TRP A 467 -18.44 -33.84 -15.71
N LYS A 468 -18.41 -34.06 -17.03
CA LYS A 468 -19.58 -33.86 -17.90
C LYS A 468 -20.73 -34.79 -17.50
N ALA A 469 -20.48 -36.09 -17.30
CA ALA A 469 -21.51 -37.05 -16.91
C ALA A 469 -22.11 -36.73 -15.52
N GLU A 470 -21.31 -36.24 -14.58
CA GLU A 470 -21.78 -35.73 -13.29
C GLU A 470 -22.63 -34.45 -13.46
N THR A 471 -22.23 -33.55 -14.36
CA THR A 471 -23.00 -32.36 -14.73
C THR A 471 -24.35 -32.71 -15.37
N ASP A 472 -24.39 -33.68 -16.30
CA ASP A 472 -25.64 -34.17 -16.91
C ASP A 472 -26.54 -34.84 -15.87
N TYR A 473 -25.99 -35.54 -14.86
CA TYR A 473 -26.75 -36.06 -13.73
C TYR A 473 -27.38 -34.92 -12.89
N HIS A 474 -26.64 -33.85 -12.62
CA HIS A 474 -27.16 -32.66 -11.91
C HIS A 474 -28.21 -31.89 -12.73
N LEU A 475 -28.14 -31.92 -14.06
CA LEU A 475 -29.18 -31.42 -14.97
C LEU A 475 -30.41 -32.35 -15.08
N ASN A 476 -30.42 -33.49 -14.38
CA ASN A 476 -31.43 -34.56 -14.44
C ASN A 476 -31.48 -35.32 -15.77
N SER A 477 -30.45 -35.18 -16.62
CA SER A 477 -30.24 -35.94 -17.87
C SER A 477 -29.61 -37.31 -17.56
N PHE A 478 -30.37 -38.16 -16.86
CA PHE A 478 -29.86 -39.41 -16.30
C PHE A 478 -29.48 -40.48 -17.34
N ASN A 479 -30.05 -40.45 -18.55
CA ASN A 479 -29.63 -41.40 -19.60
C ASN A 479 -28.26 -41.00 -20.17
N GLU A 480 -28.07 -39.69 -20.36
CA GLU A 480 -26.89 -39.06 -20.90
C GLU A 480 -25.72 -39.21 -19.92
N ALA A 481 -25.96 -38.98 -18.62
CA ALA A 481 -25.02 -39.29 -17.54
C ALA A 481 -24.60 -40.77 -17.54
N LEU A 482 -25.54 -41.71 -17.69
CA LEU A 482 -25.24 -43.15 -17.73
C LEU A 482 -24.37 -43.54 -18.93
N ILE A 483 -24.58 -42.88 -20.07
CA ILE A 483 -23.74 -43.04 -21.27
C ILE A 483 -22.35 -42.48 -21.00
N GLY A 484 -22.24 -41.25 -20.48
CA GLY A 484 -20.97 -40.59 -20.18
C GLY A 484 -20.10 -41.37 -19.19
N PHE A 485 -20.68 -41.85 -18.08
CA PHE A 485 -19.94 -42.70 -17.14
C PHE A 485 -19.50 -44.04 -17.77
N LYS A 486 -20.32 -44.66 -18.64
CA LYS A 486 -19.91 -45.86 -19.40
C LYS A 486 -18.84 -45.58 -20.45
N GLN A 487 -18.81 -44.39 -21.04
CA GLN A 487 -17.74 -43.95 -21.96
C GLN A 487 -16.44 -43.67 -21.22
N PHE A 488 -16.52 -43.06 -20.04
CA PHE A 488 -15.38 -42.90 -19.13
C PHE A 488 -14.79 -44.27 -18.74
N ALA A 489 -15.64 -45.25 -18.40
CA ALA A 489 -15.24 -46.63 -18.09
C ALA A 489 -14.48 -47.36 -19.23
N GLN A 490 -14.47 -46.79 -20.45
CA GLN A 490 -13.84 -47.34 -21.64
C GLN A 490 -12.59 -46.57 -22.09
N GLN A 491 -12.21 -45.48 -21.39
CA GLN A 491 -10.97 -44.74 -21.72
C GLN A 491 -9.72 -45.47 -21.20
N SER A 492 -8.60 -45.37 -21.91
CA SER A 492 -7.32 -45.96 -21.47
C SER A 492 -6.83 -45.36 -20.15
N GLU A 493 -6.96 -44.04 -20.00
CA GLU A 493 -6.52 -43.32 -18.80
C GLU A 493 -7.51 -43.40 -17.64
N ALA A 494 -8.62 -44.14 -17.79
CA ALA A 494 -9.62 -44.27 -16.73
C ALA A 494 -9.00 -44.84 -15.45
N SER A 495 -8.16 -45.87 -15.54
CA SER A 495 -7.44 -46.43 -14.38
C SER A 495 -6.43 -45.48 -13.72
N ASN A 496 -6.10 -44.37 -14.38
CA ASN A 496 -4.97 -43.50 -14.05
C ASN A 496 -5.42 -42.16 -13.41
N VAL A 497 -6.73 -41.95 -13.21
CA VAL A 497 -7.31 -40.69 -12.71
C VAL A 497 -8.23 -40.91 -11.51
N ASN A 498 -8.14 -40.05 -10.50
CA ASN A 498 -8.84 -40.20 -9.21
C ASN A 498 -10.37 -40.36 -9.33
N GLU A 499 -10.96 -39.80 -10.39
CA GLU A 499 -12.37 -39.94 -10.73
C GLU A 499 -12.84 -41.41 -10.85
N ILE A 500 -11.95 -42.35 -11.20
CA ILE A 500 -12.26 -43.79 -11.35
C ILE A 500 -12.80 -44.41 -10.08
N HIS A 501 -12.34 -43.94 -8.92
CA HIS A 501 -12.73 -44.50 -7.64
C HIS A 501 -14.23 -44.32 -7.37
N ASN A 502 -14.85 -43.29 -7.95
CA ASN A 502 -16.27 -42.98 -7.76
C ASN A 502 -17.16 -43.47 -8.92
N LEU A 503 -16.60 -44.19 -9.90
CA LEU A 503 -17.30 -44.55 -11.12
C LEU A 503 -18.53 -45.44 -10.90
N ASP A 504 -18.35 -46.62 -10.29
CA ASP A 504 -19.45 -47.56 -10.08
C ASP A 504 -20.53 -46.97 -9.13
N TYR A 505 -20.13 -46.10 -8.20
CA TYR A 505 -21.03 -45.32 -7.33
C TYR A 505 -21.89 -44.34 -8.14
N ASN A 506 -21.29 -43.53 -9.02
CA ASN A 506 -22.00 -42.59 -9.88
C ASN A 506 -22.91 -43.32 -10.91
N ILE A 507 -22.45 -44.43 -11.48
CA ILE A 507 -23.27 -45.30 -12.35
C ILE A 507 -24.49 -45.85 -11.57
N ALA A 508 -24.28 -46.32 -10.34
CA ALA A 508 -25.34 -46.89 -9.52
C ALA A 508 -26.39 -45.84 -9.10
N TYR A 509 -25.97 -44.63 -8.72
CA TYR A 509 -26.87 -43.49 -8.49
C TYR A 509 -27.69 -43.13 -9.73
N THR A 510 -27.06 -43.18 -10.90
CA THR A 510 -27.72 -42.87 -12.17
C THR A 510 -28.80 -43.91 -12.50
N TYR A 511 -28.53 -45.21 -12.34
CA TYR A 511 -29.55 -46.26 -12.42
C TYR A 511 -30.65 -46.11 -11.36
N PHE A 512 -30.31 -45.67 -10.15
CA PHE A 512 -31.28 -45.45 -9.07
C PHE A 512 -32.27 -44.31 -9.40
N LYS A 513 -31.79 -43.22 -10.01
CA LYS A 513 -32.65 -42.14 -10.56
C LYS A 513 -33.53 -42.62 -11.73
N LEU A 514 -32.99 -43.49 -12.60
CA LEU A 514 -33.72 -44.17 -13.68
C LEU A 514 -34.69 -45.27 -13.16
N LYS A 515 -34.67 -45.57 -11.85
CA LYS A 515 -35.49 -46.58 -11.16
C LYS A 515 -35.19 -48.04 -11.58
N ASP A 516 -34.05 -48.29 -12.21
CA ASP A 516 -33.52 -49.67 -12.36
C ASP A 516 -32.77 -50.06 -11.09
N TYR A 517 -33.52 -50.43 -10.06
CA TYR A 517 -32.97 -50.81 -8.77
C TYR A 517 -32.11 -52.10 -8.84
N ASN A 518 -32.26 -52.93 -9.88
CA ASN A 518 -31.44 -54.13 -10.06
C ASN A 518 -30.05 -53.77 -10.60
N GLN A 519 -29.96 -52.88 -11.60
CA GLN A 519 -28.68 -52.36 -12.05
C GLN A 519 -28.05 -51.42 -11.00
N ALA A 520 -28.83 -50.61 -10.29
CA ALA A 520 -28.31 -49.79 -9.20
C ALA A 520 -27.64 -50.64 -8.12
N THR A 521 -28.34 -51.63 -7.57
CA THR A 521 -27.78 -52.54 -6.54
C THR A 521 -26.57 -53.31 -7.04
N SER A 522 -26.58 -53.81 -8.29
CA SER A 522 -25.43 -54.51 -8.87
C SER A 522 -24.18 -53.65 -9.02
N ASN A 523 -24.29 -52.34 -9.22
CA ASN A 523 -23.11 -51.47 -9.38
C ASN A 523 -22.68 -50.84 -8.03
N PHE A 524 -23.61 -50.56 -7.10
CA PHE A 524 -23.22 -50.25 -5.70
C PHE A 524 -22.40 -51.39 -5.08
N GLN A 525 -22.76 -52.65 -5.35
CA GLN A 525 -21.99 -53.80 -4.86
C GLN A 525 -20.55 -53.84 -5.44
N LYS A 526 -20.34 -53.55 -6.73
CA LYS A 526 -18.98 -53.50 -7.31
C LYS A 526 -18.11 -52.44 -6.64
N PHE A 527 -18.66 -51.25 -6.42
CA PHE A 527 -17.98 -50.18 -5.70
C PHE A 527 -17.60 -50.63 -4.28
N ILE A 528 -18.54 -51.25 -3.54
CA ILE A 528 -18.31 -51.84 -2.21
C ILE A 528 -17.21 -52.91 -2.21
N ASP A 529 -17.17 -53.77 -3.24
CA ASP A 529 -16.19 -54.85 -3.35
C ASP A 529 -14.77 -54.31 -3.58
N THR A 530 -14.63 -53.15 -4.23
CA THR A 530 -13.36 -52.59 -4.72
C THR A 530 -12.82 -51.39 -3.94
N HIS A 531 -13.67 -50.55 -3.32
CA HIS A 531 -13.27 -49.30 -2.68
C HIS A 531 -13.57 -49.30 -1.18
N LYS A 532 -12.56 -49.60 -0.36
CA LYS A 532 -12.74 -49.84 1.10
C LYS A 532 -12.22 -48.71 2.00
N ASP A 533 -11.45 -47.78 1.44
CA ASP A 533 -10.75 -46.74 2.20
C ASP A 533 -11.52 -45.40 2.26
N ASP A 534 -12.28 -45.05 1.22
CA ASP A 534 -13.28 -43.97 1.28
C ASP A 534 -14.54 -44.46 2.01
N LYS A 535 -14.44 -44.47 3.35
CA LYS A 535 -15.55 -44.87 4.21
C LYS A 535 -16.80 -44.01 4.03
N LEU A 536 -16.68 -42.76 3.62
CA LEU A 536 -17.82 -41.83 3.50
C LEU A 536 -18.73 -42.29 2.36
N ARG A 537 -18.16 -42.49 1.17
CA ARG A 537 -18.88 -43.02 0.01
C ARG A 537 -19.23 -44.50 0.18
N LEU A 538 -18.39 -45.29 0.85
CA LEU A 538 -18.71 -46.69 1.18
C LEU A 538 -19.96 -46.79 2.05
N ASN A 539 -20.16 -45.88 3.01
CA ASN A 539 -21.36 -45.83 3.82
C ASN A 539 -22.61 -45.62 2.96
N ASP A 540 -22.58 -44.61 2.09
CA ASP A 540 -23.71 -44.29 1.21
C ASP A 540 -23.96 -45.37 0.15
N ALA A 541 -22.92 -46.01 -0.39
CA ALA A 541 -23.10 -47.16 -1.28
C ALA A 541 -23.87 -48.30 -0.60
N TYR A 542 -23.57 -48.59 0.67
CA TYR A 542 -24.33 -49.56 1.47
C TYR A 542 -25.76 -49.09 1.78
N LEU A 543 -26.00 -47.78 1.95
CA LEU A 543 -27.34 -47.21 2.07
C LEU A 543 -28.18 -47.44 0.82
N ARG A 544 -27.68 -47.05 -0.35
CA ARG A 544 -28.46 -47.12 -1.61
C ARG A 544 -28.57 -48.54 -2.15
N LEU A 545 -27.61 -49.42 -1.83
CA LEU A 545 -27.76 -50.86 -1.97
C LEU A 545 -28.92 -51.39 -1.09
N GLY A 546 -29.00 -50.93 0.15
CA GLY A 546 -30.13 -51.19 1.05
C GLY A 546 -31.46 -50.71 0.47
N ASP A 547 -31.51 -49.47 -0.03
CA ASP A 547 -32.70 -48.85 -0.63
C ASP A 547 -33.20 -49.60 -1.87
N GLY A 548 -32.29 -49.96 -2.77
CA GLY A 548 -32.65 -50.74 -3.95
C GLY A 548 -33.16 -52.14 -3.60
N HIS A 549 -32.62 -52.77 -2.55
CA HIS A 549 -33.17 -54.02 -2.03
C HIS A 549 -34.51 -53.83 -1.30
N PHE A 550 -34.71 -52.73 -0.58
CA PHE A 550 -35.97 -52.39 0.09
C PHE A 550 -37.11 -52.20 -0.92
N VAL A 551 -36.86 -51.43 -1.99
CA VAL A 551 -37.85 -51.19 -3.07
C VAL A 551 -38.14 -52.45 -3.86
N SER A 552 -37.12 -53.29 -4.14
CA SER A 552 -37.32 -54.64 -4.71
C SER A 552 -37.85 -55.67 -3.70
N THR A 553 -38.32 -55.26 -2.51
CA THR A 553 -38.92 -56.08 -1.44
C THR A 553 -38.01 -57.16 -0.82
N ASN A 554 -36.72 -57.14 -1.14
CA ASN A 554 -35.69 -58.07 -0.64
C ASN A 554 -35.18 -57.64 0.74
N TYR A 555 -36.10 -57.48 1.70
CA TYR A 555 -35.87 -56.86 3.01
C TYR A 555 -34.71 -57.47 3.83
N ASN A 556 -34.43 -58.78 3.69
CA ASN A 556 -33.30 -59.41 4.39
C ASN A 556 -31.93 -58.96 3.84
N SER A 557 -31.83 -58.78 2.52
CA SER A 557 -30.63 -58.22 1.87
C SER A 557 -30.51 -56.73 2.21
N ALA A 558 -31.63 -56.00 2.24
CA ALA A 558 -31.67 -54.59 2.66
C ALA A 558 -31.14 -54.40 4.09
N ILE A 559 -31.65 -55.18 5.06
CA ILE A 559 -31.17 -55.21 6.46
C ILE A 559 -29.65 -55.43 6.52
N THR A 560 -29.12 -56.35 5.70
CA THR A 560 -27.69 -56.70 5.69
C THR A 560 -26.83 -55.57 5.13
N ALA A 561 -27.29 -54.88 4.08
CA ALA A 561 -26.59 -53.73 3.51
C ALA A 561 -26.60 -52.53 4.47
N TYR A 562 -27.77 -52.19 5.02
CA TYR A 562 -27.88 -51.13 6.02
C TYR A 562 -27.04 -51.43 7.28
N ASP A 563 -26.94 -52.68 7.75
CA ASP A 563 -26.05 -53.03 8.87
C ASP A 563 -24.59 -52.68 8.60
N LYS A 564 -24.12 -52.80 7.35
CA LYS A 564 -22.76 -52.43 6.98
C LYS A 564 -22.57 -50.91 6.92
N ALA A 565 -23.57 -50.15 6.46
CA ALA A 565 -23.59 -48.68 6.60
C ALA A 565 -23.50 -48.24 8.08
N ILE A 566 -24.25 -48.90 8.97
CA ILE A 566 -24.25 -48.61 10.42
C ILE A 566 -22.91 -48.95 11.08
N GLU A 567 -22.26 -50.05 10.67
CA GLU A 567 -20.95 -50.45 11.20
C GLU A 567 -19.82 -49.50 10.77
N ILE A 568 -19.95 -48.85 9.61
CA ILE A 568 -18.99 -47.87 9.09
C ILE A 568 -19.18 -46.48 9.74
N ASN A 569 -20.43 -46.08 10.00
CA ASN A 569 -20.82 -44.89 10.79
C ASN A 569 -20.16 -43.53 10.43
N GLU A 570 -20.16 -43.13 9.16
CA GLU A 570 -19.58 -41.84 8.71
C GLU A 570 -20.65 -40.80 8.30
N ILE A 571 -21.60 -41.16 7.42
CA ILE A 571 -22.80 -40.37 7.05
C ILE A 571 -24.03 -41.24 7.02
N GLU A 572 -25.21 -40.67 7.29
CA GLU A 572 -26.53 -41.32 7.13
C GLU A 572 -26.67 -42.76 7.71
N ALA A 573 -25.77 -43.20 8.60
CA ALA A 573 -25.95 -44.39 9.44
C ALA A 573 -27.24 -44.33 10.29
N ASP A 574 -27.80 -43.14 10.38
CA ASP A 574 -29.12 -42.85 10.88
C ASP A 574 -30.25 -43.30 9.93
N TYR A 575 -30.28 -42.81 8.68
CA TYR A 575 -31.08 -43.33 7.57
C TYR A 575 -31.00 -44.87 7.50
N ALA A 576 -29.78 -45.43 7.56
CA ALA A 576 -29.53 -46.88 7.56
C ALA A 576 -30.30 -47.59 8.67
N SER A 577 -30.13 -47.10 9.90
CA SER A 577 -30.74 -47.66 11.11
C SER A 577 -32.26 -47.57 11.08
N PHE A 578 -32.82 -46.52 10.48
CA PHE A 578 -34.26 -46.43 10.28
C PHE A 578 -34.76 -47.47 9.29
N GLN A 579 -34.25 -47.48 8.06
CA GLN A 579 -34.78 -48.32 6.99
C GLN A 579 -34.55 -49.83 7.24
N LYS A 580 -33.40 -50.20 7.84
CA LYS A 580 -33.18 -51.53 8.42
C LYS A 580 -34.30 -51.92 9.37
N THR A 581 -34.68 -51.01 10.25
CA THR A 581 -35.66 -51.30 11.29
C THR A 581 -37.09 -51.35 10.75
N MET A 582 -37.41 -50.50 9.76
CA MET A 582 -38.68 -50.62 9.03
C MET A 582 -38.77 -51.95 8.29
N SER A 583 -37.67 -52.41 7.70
CA SER A 583 -37.56 -53.75 7.10
C SER A 583 -37.88 -54.87 8.11
N TYR A 584 -37.42 -54.79 9.38
CA TYR A 584 -37.85 -55.72 10.43
C TYR A 584 -39.37 -55.70 10.68
N GLY A 585 -40.03 -54.55 10.50
CA GLY A 585 -41.48 -54.43 10.56
C GLY A 585 -42.18 -55.20 9.43
N TYR A 586 -41.71 -55.04 8.19
CA TYR A 586 -42.31 -55.67 7.02
C TYR A 586 -42.13 -57.20 7.01
N ILE A 587 -41.03 -57.73 7.54
CA ILE A 587 -40.86 -59.19 7.77
C ILE A 587 -41.51 -59.68 9.09
N GLY A 588 -42.44 -58.92 9.66
CA GLY A 588 -43.27 -59.30 10.81
C GLY A 588 -42.60 -59.27 12.19
N GLN A 589 -41.32 -58.88 12.28
CA GLN A 589 -40.54 -58.92 13.52
C GLN A 589 -40.77 -57.64 14.36
N GLY A 590 -42.03 -57.37 14.73
CA GLY A 590 -42.47 -56.15 15.41
C GLY A 590 -41.68 -55.80 16.69
N SER A 591 -41.26 -56.79 17.48
CA SER A 591 -40.39 -56.56 18.66
C SER A 591 -38.99 -56.04 18.28
N LYS A 592 -38.45 -56.45 17.13
CA LYS A 592 -37.20 -55.89 16.56
C LYS A 592 -37.44 -54.54 15.87
N LYS A 593 -38.60 -54.28 15.27
CA LYS A 593 -38.98 -52.90 14.87
C LYS A 593 -39.01 -51.99 16.10
N ILE A 594 -39.63 -52.42 17.21
CA ILE A 594 -39.69 -51.66 18.45
C ILE A 594 -38.29 -51.41 19.04
N LYS A 595 -37.49 -52.45 19.28
CA LYS A 595 -36.12 -52.29 19.78
C LYS A 595 -35.21 -51.52 18.82
N GLY A 596 -35.34 -51.75 17.53
CA GLY A 596 -34.53 -51.08 16.50
C GLY A 596 -34.88 -49.61 16.37
N LEU A 597 -36.16 -49.22 16.48
CA LEU A 597 -36.56 -47.81 16.36
C LEU A 597 -36.16 -47.09 17.66
N ASP A 598 -36.33 -47.73 18.81
CA ASP A 598 -35.82 -47.25 20.10
C ASP A 598 -34.28 -47.10 20.12
N ALA A 599 -33.52 -48.02 19.49
CA ALA A 599 -32.07 -47.92 19.35
C ALA A 599 -31.62 -46.87 18.32
N PHE A 600 -32.25 -46.84 17.15
CA PHE A 600 -32.05 -45.85 16.09
C PHE A 600 -32.18 -44.44 16.67
N ILE A 601 -33.30 -44.17 17.34
CA ILE A 601 -33.66 -42.86 17.87
C ILE A 601 -32.72 -42.37 18.98
N LYS A 602 -31.94 -43.28 19.59
CA LYS A 602 -30.90 -43.03 20.60
C LYS A 602 -29.51 -42.82 19.99
N ALA A 603 -29.05 -43.75 19.15
CA ALA A 603 -27.75 -43.64 18.49
C ALA A 603 -27.73 -42.46 17.51
N PHE A 604 -28.89 -42.11 16.95
CA PHE A 604 -29.02 -41.11 15.90
C PHE A 604 -30.10 -40.05 16.21
N PRO A 605 -29.78 -39.10 17.11
CA PRO A 605 -30.73 -38.06 17.49
C PRO A 605 -30.94 -36.96 16.44
N LYS A 606 -30.23 -36.98 15.30
CA LYS A 606 -30.16 -35.86 14.33
C LYS A 606 -30.69 -36.16 12.92
N SER A 607 -31.22 -37.36 12.67
CA SER A 607 -31.65 -37.80 11.32
C SER A 607 -32.80 -36.99 10.73
N SER A 608 -32.82 -36.93 9.39
CA SER A 608 -33.93 -36.50 8.54
C SER A 608 -34.99 -37.59 8.27
N LEU A 609 -34.82 -38.81 8.81
CA LEU A 609 -35.84 -39.87 8.83
C LEU A 609 -36.35 -40.19 10.25
N ARG A 610 -36.17 -39.23 11.16
CA ARG A 610 -36.69 -39.35 12.51
C ARG A 610 -38.20 -39.32 12.57
N ASP A 611 -38.95 -38.38 12.00
CA ASP A 611 -40.42 -38.42 12.21
C ASP A 611 -41.06 -39.69 11.64
N ASP A 612 -40.62 -40.17 10.48
CA ASP A 612 -41.05 -41.47 9.96
C ASP A 612 -40.85 -42.58 11.01
N ALA A 613 -39.69 -42.63 11.69
CA ALA A 613 -39.42 -43.55 12.80
C ALA A 613 -40.20 -43.27 14.07
N MET A 614 -40.39 -42.01 14.40
CA MET A 614 -40.95 -41.57 15.67
C MET A 614 -42.47 -41.75 15.61
N TYR A 615 -43.10 -41.46 14.46
CA TYR A 615 -44.47 -41.83 14.09
C TYR A 615 -44.65 -43.32 13.95
N GLU A 616 -43.77 -44.05 13.27
CA GLU A 616 -43.98 -45.48 13.07
C GLU A 616 -43.77 -46.30 14.34
N LEU A 617 -42.89 -45.86 15.23
CA LEU A 617 -42.84 -46.40 16.59
C LEU A 617 -44.04 -45.90 17.43
N ALA A 618 -44.64 -44.73 17.13
CA ALA A 618 -45.92 -44.30 17.72
C ALA A 618 -47.06 -45.24 17.35
N ASN A 619 -47.26 -45.42 16.05
CA ASN A 619 -48.27 -46.26 15.43
C ASN A 619 -48.09 -47.71 15.91
N SER A 620 -46.84 -48.19 16.01
CA SER A 620 -46.51 -49.49 16.59
C SER A 620 -46.91 -49.57 18.07
N TYR A 621 -46.51 -48.62 18.91
CA TYR A 621 -46.85 -48.67 20.34
C TYR A 621 -48.35 -48.52 20.60
N VAL A 622 -49.09 -47.67 19.87
CA VAL A 622 -50.55 -47.53 20.05
C VAL A 622 -51.25 -48.83 19.63
N LYS A 623 -50.76 -49.48 18.57
CA LYS A 623 -51.23 -50.78 18.06
C LYS A 623 -50.83 -51.95 18.97
N SER A 624 -49.78 -51.80 19.77
CA SER A 624 -49.42 -52.71 20.88
C SER A 624 -50.13 -52.39 22.20
N ASN A 625 -51.10 -51.47 22.19
CA ASN A 625 -51.82 -50.95 23.38
C ASN A 625 -50.93 -50.23 24.41
N GLU A 626 -49.68 -49.92 24.04
CA GLU A 626 -48.73 -49.11 24.81
C GLU A 626 -48.94 -47.61 24.55
N THR A 627 -50.19 -47.16 24.65
CA THR A 627 -50.66 -45.82 24.21
C THR A 627 -49.85 -44.66 24.78
N GLU A 628 -49.32 -44.79 25.99
CA GLU A 628 -48.43 -43.78 26.59
C GLU A 628 -47.08 -43.69 25.86
N LYS A 629 -46.48 -44.83 25.47
CA LYS A 629 -45.29 -44.86 24.59
C LYS A 629 -45.61 -44.32 23.20
N ALA A 630 -46.86 -44.41 22.75
CA ALA A 630 -47.30 -43.87 21.47
C ALA A 630 -47.52 -42.36 21.46
N MET A 631 -48.18 -41.78 22.48
CA MET A 631 -48.45 -40.33 22.48
C MET A 631 -47.18 -39.51 22.52
N ARG A 632 -46.19 -39.93 23.32
CA ARG A 632 -44.81 -39.39 23.30
C ARG A 632 -44.21 -39.36 21.89
N LEU A 633 -44.67 -40.22 20.99
CA LEU A 633 -44.08 -40.50 19.69
C LEU A 633 -44.87 -39.92 18.51
N TYR A 634 -46.18 -39.77 18.65
CA TYR A 634 -46.97 -38.92 17.76
C TYR A 634 -46.66 -37.43 18.01
N ASP A 635 -46.46 -36.98 19.26
CA ASP A 635 -46.05 -35.60 19.55
C ASP A 635 -44.64 -35.35 19.00
N ARG A 636 -43.79 -36.39 18.93
CA ARG A 636 -42.51 -36.35 18.21
C ARG A 636 -42.73 -36.05 16.71
N LEU A 637 -43.40 -36.88 15.91
CA LEU A 637 -43.64 -36.53 14.49
C LEU A 637 -44.32 -35.17 14.31
N ASN A 638 -45.38 -34.89 15.07
CA ASN A 638 -46.16 -33.64 14.94
C ASN A 638 -45.34 -32.36 15.13
N SER A 639 -44.21 -32.44 15.84
CA SER A 639 -43.47 -31.26 16.29
C SER A 639 -42.02 -31.23 15.84
N GLU A 640 -41.38 -32.39 15.64
CA GLU A 640 -40.06 -32.50 15.02
C GLU A 640 -40.13 -32.08 13.55
N TYR A 641 -41.17 -32.47 12.81
CA TYR A 641 -41.26 -32.25 11.36
C TYR A 641 -42.51 -31.46 11.03
N ARG A 642 -42.47 -30.16 11.32
CA ARG A 642 -43.63 -29.24 11.24
C ARG A 642 -44.24 -29.05 9.84
N ASN A 643 -43.54 -29.53 8.81
CA ASN A 643 -43.99 -29.55 7.42
C ASN A 643 -44.26 -30.98 6.91
N SER A 644 -44.20 -32.01 7.78
CA SER A 644 -44.50 -33.39 7.44
C SER A 644 -45.95 -33.54 6.99
N VAL A 645 -46.16 -34.29 5.90
CA VAL A 645 -47.49 -34.56 5.32
C VAL A 645 -48.44 -35.27 6.29
N PHE A 646 -47.91 -35.85 7.37
CA PHE A 646 -48.68 -36.49 8.41
C PHE A 646 -49.29 -35.51 9.42
N ILE A 647 -48.99 -34.21 9.39
CA ILE A 647 -49.34 -33.30 10.49
C ILE A 647 -50.82 -33.06 10.74
N PRO A 648 -51.71 -32.66 9.80
CA PRO A 648 -53.13 -32.51 10.16
C PRO A 648 -53.71 -33.82 10.73
N LYS A 649 -53.28 -34.96 10.19
CA LYS A 649 -53.68 -36.33 10.58
C LYS A 649 -53.14 -36.76 11.94
N ALA A 650 -51.89 -36.44 12.25
CA ALA A 650 -51.24 -36.75 13.52
C ALA A 650 -51.65 -35.74 14.60
N LEU A 651 -51.87 -34.46 14.24
CA LEU A 651 -52.47 -33.45 15.09
C LEU A 651 -53.87 -33.95 15.48
N LEU A 652 -54.72 -34.30 14.50
CA LEU A 652 -56.03 -34.89 14.77
C LEU A 652 -55.91 -36.19 15.58
N ARG A 653 -55.05 -37.15 15.21
CA ARG A 653 -54.89 -38.42 15.95
C ARG A 653 -54.46 -38.23 17.40
N GLN A 654 -53.65 -37.22 17.70
CA GLN A 654 -53.33 -36.90 19.08
C GLN A 654 -54.40 -36.09 19.77
N GLY A 655 -55.07 -35.19 19.05
CA GLY A 655 -56.25 -34.54 19.61
C GLY A 655 -57.32 -35.56 19.96
N LEU A 656 -57.49 -36.58 19.13
CA LEU A 656 -58.32 -37.75 19.38
C LEU A 656 -57.78 -38.61 20.51
N SER A 657 -56.52 -39.03 20.53
CA SER A 657 -56.01 -39.88 21.61
C SER A 657 -55.92 -39.18 22.97
N TYR A 658 -55.79 -37.86 22.99
CA TYR A 658 -55.93 -37.06 24.20
C TYR A 658 -57.42 -36.88 24.57
N TYR A 659 -58.27 -36.45 23.66
CA TYR A 659 -59.72 -36.30 23.87
C TYR A 659 -60.42 -37.61 24.28
N ASN A 660 -60.06 -38.74 23.67
CA ASN A 660 -60.52 -40.10 24.01
C ASN A 660 -60.10 -40.54 25.42
N ALA A 661 -59.14 -39.85 26.04
CA ALA A 661 -58.71 -40.03 27.43
C ALA A 661 -59.12 -38.85 28.35
N ASN A 662 -59.94 -37.93 27.84
CA ASN A 662 -60.37 -36.66 28.46
C ASN A 662 -59.29 -35.57 28.59
N ASP A 663 -58.13 -35.67 27.92
CA ASP A 663 -57.21 -34.53 27.81
C ASP A 663 -57.74 -33.52 26.81
N ASN A 664 -58.01 -32.36 27.39
CA ASN A 664 -58.61 -31.22 26.78
C ASN A 664 -57.72 -29.98 27.03
N GLU A 665 -56.38 -30.06 26.89
CA GLU A 665 -55.53 -28.87 26.61
C GLU A 665 -54.47 -29.00 25.48
N ARG A 666 -54.53 -30.06 24.65
CA ARG A 666 -53.95 -30.04 23.28
C ARG A 666 -54.95 -30.29 22.16
N ALA A 667 -55.88 -31.20 22.39
CA ALA A 667 -56.87 -31.65 21.43
C ALA A 667 -57.56 -30.51 20.68
N LEU A 668 -58.35 -29.77 21.43
CA LEU A 668 -59.00 -28.50 21.10
C LEU A 668 -58.06 -27.40 20.44
N THR A 669 -56.74 -27.56 20.13
CA THR A 669 -55.94 -26.68 19.18
C THR A 669 -55.29 -27.38 18.00
N LYS A 670 -55.18 -28.71 18.03
CA LYS A 670 -55.26 -29.46 16.77
C LYS A 670 -56.54 -28.94 16.09
N PHE A 671 -57.61 -29.12 16.85
CA PHE A 671 -58.99 -28.78 16.63
C PHE A 671 -59.32 -27.26 16.46
N ARG A 672 -58.76 -26.30 17.23
CA ARG A 672 -58.95 -24.81 17.05
C ARG A 672 -58.23 -24.18 15.84
N LYS A 673 -58.33 -24.83 14.69
CA LYS A 673 -57.59 -24.52 13.45
C LYS A 673 -58.05 -25.44 12.32
N VAL A 674 -58.09 -26.72 12.66
CA VAL A 674 -58.98 -27.74 12.10
C VAL A 674 -60.38 -27.07 11.93
N ALA A 675 -61.08 -26.64 12.99
CA ALA A 675 -62.28 -25.77 12.99
C ALA A 675 -62.20 -24.28 12.58
N HIS A 676 -61.26 -23.81 11.76
CA HIS A 676 -61.34 -22.44 11.20
C HIS A 676 -60.61 -22.26 9.88
N ASP A 677 -59.43 -22.87 9.77
CA ASP A 677 -58.46 -22.70 8.67
C ASP A 677 -58.51 -23.91 7.71
N TYR A 678 -58.88 -25.07 8.24
CA TYR A 678 -59.39 -26.21 7.49
C TYR A 678 -60.93 -26.31 7.59
N PRO A 679 -61.77 -25.26 7.49
CA PRO A 679 -63.21 -25.39 7.75
C PRO A 679 -63.89 -26.39 6.76
N SER A 680 -63.17 -26.71 5.68
CA SER A 680 -63.53 -27.59 4.56
C SER A 680 -62.78 -28.94 4.51
N THR A 681 -62.07 -29.41 5.55
CA THR A 681 -61.49 -30.79 5.57
C THR A 681 -62.19 -31.72 6.58
N GLU A 682 -61.66 -32.92 6.86
CA GLU A 682 -62.19 -33.82 7.90
C GLU A 682 -61.40 -33.73 9.21
N GLU A 683 -60.09 -33.50 9.11
CA GLU A 683 -59.31 -32.77 10.10
C GLU A 683 -59.81 -31.31 10.22
N ALA A 684 -61.10 -31.14 10.56
CA ALA A 684 -61.79 -29.88 10.65
C ALA A 684 -62.82 -29.81 11.78
N ASN A 685 -63.95 -30.48 11.63
CA ASN A 685 -65.16 -30.13 12.37
C ASN A 685 -65.31 -30.88 13.71
N GLN A 686 -64.43 -31.85 13.97
CA GLN A 686 -64.28 -32.63 15.21
C GLN A 686 -63.89 -31.81 16.47
N ALA A 687 -64.06 -30.48 16.42
CA ALA A 687 -62.94 -29.61 16.71
C ALA A 687 -63.24 -28.09 16.82
N VAL A 688 -64.42 -27.63 16.38
CA VAL A 688 -65.08 -26.46 17.01
C VAL A 688 -65.94 -26.93 18.19
N SER A 689 -66.69 -28.01 17.98
CA SER A 689 -67.37 -28.81 19.03
C SER A 689 -66.44 -29.01 20.22
N THR A 690 -65.21 -29.29 19.83
CA THR A 690 -64.06 -29.53 20.64
C THR A 690 -63.08 -28.38 20.33
N ALA A 691 -63.47 -27.11 20.54
CA ALA A 691 -62.57 -25.93 20.54
C ALA A 691 -62.41 -25.27 21.93
N ARG A 692 -63.53 -25.05 22.61
CA ARG A 692 -63.67 -24.24 23.82
C ARG A 692 -62.64 -24.51 24.94
N LEU A 693 -62.51 -25.76 25.38
CA LEU A 693 -61.64 -26.13 26.50
C LEU A 693 -60.14 -26.12 26.19
N ILE A 694 -59.68 -26.02 24.92
CA ILE A 694 -58.28 -25.64 24.64
C ILE A 694 -58.15 -24.12 24.62
N TYR A 695 -59.21 -23.32 24.46
CA TYR A 695 -59.03 -21.86 24.40
C TYR A 695 -58.67 -21.21 25.76
N ILE A 696 -58.27 -22.00 26.76
CA ILE A 696 -57.84 -21.54 28.08
C ILE A 696 -56.30 -21.62 28.24
N ASP A 697 -55.66 -22.77 28.01
CA ASP A 697 -54.21 -22.88 27.83
C ASP A 697 -53.76 -22.74 26.36
N LEU A 698 -54.61 -22.65 25.33
CA LEU A 698 -54.26 -21.83 24.14
C LEU A 698 -54.37 -20.36 24.48
N GLY A 699 -55.19 -20.05 25.47
CA GLY A 699 -55.26 -18.75 26.11
C GLY A 699 -55.54 -17.57 25.22
N ARG A 700 -56.03 -17.77 24.01
CA ARG A 700 -56.25 -16.70 23.03
C ARG A 700 -57.46 -15.88 23.49
N VAL A 701 -57.46 -15.27 24.68
CA VAL A 701 -58.69 -15.14 25.48
C VAL A 701 -59.56 -13.97 25.10
N ASP A 702 -59.00 -12.93 24.50
CA ASP A 702 -59.86 -11.95 23.81
C ASP A 702 -60.52 -12.57 22.60
N GLU A 703 -59.88 -13.56 21.95
CA GLU A 703 -60.53 -14.39 20.94
C GLU A 703 -61.41 -15.48 21.60
N TYR A 704 -61.16 -15.87 22.85
CA TYR A 704 -62.11 -16.67 23.63
C TYR A 704 -63.32 -15.78 23.97
N ALA A 705 -63.14 -14.47 24.08
CA ALA A 705 -64.19 -13.46 24.14
C ALA A 705 -64.59 -12.89 22.76
N ALA A 706 -64.06 -13.39 21.63
CA ALA A 706 -64.33 -12.88 20.27
C ALA A 706 -64.51 -13.99 19.22
N TRP A 707 -63.53 -14.82 18.84
CA TRP A 707 -63.79 -16.05 18.03
C TRP A 707 -64.98 -16.86 18.56
N VAL A 708 -65.17 -16.95 19.88
CA VAL A 708 -66.31 -17.68 20.49
C VAL A 708 -67.62 -16.93 20.22
N LYS A 709 -67.57 -15.60 20.12
CA LYS A 709 -68.69 -14.69 19.76
C LYS A 709 -68.82 -14.40 18.25
N THR A 710 -67.86 -14.78 17.41
CA THR A 710 -67.76 -14.38 15.98
C THR A 710 -67.58 -15.55 15.01
N LEU A 711 -67.29 -16.77 15.48
CA LEU A 711 -68.10 -17.88 14.99
C LEU A 711 -69.50 -17.67 15.56
N ASP A 712 -70.49 -17.91 14.72
CA ASP A 712 -71.82 -17.30 14.82
C ASP A 712 -72.72 -17.85 15.98
N TYR A 713 -72.19 -18.25 17.17
CA TYR A 713 -72.95 -19.03 18.18
C TYR A 713 -72.55 -19.10 19.71
N ILE A 714 -71.55 -18.40 20.32
CA ILE A 714 -71.14 -18.63 21.77
C ILE A 714 -70.62 -17.35 22.58
N ASN A 715 -70.16 -17.43 23.87
CA ASN A 715 -69.70 -16.31 24.78
C ASN A 715 -68.73 -16.67 25.99
N VAL A 716 -67.99 -15.72 26.64
CA VAL A 716 -66.85 -15.86 27.66
C VAL A 716 -66.60 -14.62 28.60
N THR A 717 -65.69 -14.66 29.64
CA THR A 717 -65.39 -13.61 30.70
C THR A 717 -63.88 -13.27 31.02
N ASP A 718 -63.59 -12.37 32.02
CA ASP A 718 -62.45 -11.40 32.12
C ASP A 718 -61.16 -11.68 32.97
N ALA A 719 -61.20 -12.25 34.18
CA ALA A 719 -59.96 -12.45 34.99
C ALA A 719 -59.30 -13.81 34.73
N GLU A 720 -60.09 -14.75 34.22
CA GLU A 720 -59.60 -15.80 33.34
C GLU A 720 -58.78 -15.13 32.22
N LEU A 721 -59.40 -14.22 31.45
CA LEU A 721 -58.79 -13.42 30.37
C LEU A 721 -57.40 -12.80 30.68
N ASP A 722 -56.99 -12.52 31.93
CA ASP A 722 -55.57 -12.25 32.32
C ASP A 722 -54.71 -13.52 32.25
N ASN A 723 -54.86 -14.42 33.23
CA ASN A 723 -53.96 -15.55 33.42
C ASN A 723 -54.02 -16.52 32.24
N THR A 724 -55.19 -16.60 31.63
CA THR A 724 -55.49 -17.29 30.39
C THR A 724 -54.82 -16.56 29.21
N SER A 725 -54.73 -15.21 29.14
CA SER A 725 -53.97 -14.50 28.07
C SER A 725 -52.48 -14.68 28.22
N TYR A 726 -52.01 -14.79 29.47
CA TYR A 726 -50.65 -15.22 29.70
C TYR A 726 -50.43 -16.65 29.23
N LEU A 727 -51.31 -17.59 29.57
CA LEU A 727 -51.23 -18.97 29.08
C LEU A 727 -51.36 -19.04 27.55
N ALA A 728 -51.98 -18.06 26.86
CA ALA A 728 -51.80 -17.92 25.41
C ALA A 728 -50.38 -17.63 25.08
N ALA A 729 -49.88 -16.52 25.60
CA ALA A 729 -48.64 -15.98 25.15
C ALA A 729 -47.49 -16.96 25.48
N GLU A 730 -47.58 -17.64 26.63
CA GLU A 730 -46.75 -18.77 27.03
C GLU A 730 -46.98 -20.02 26.16
N LYS A 731 -48.20 -20.51 25.92
CA LYS A 731 -48.44 -21.65 25.00
C LYS A 731 -47.95 -21.34 23.60
N GLN A 732 -48.20 -20.14 23.08
CA GLN A 732 -47.67 -19.66 21.81
C GLN A 732 -46.12 -19.59 21.84
N TYR A 733 -45.50 -19.25 22.96
CA TYR A 733 -44.03 -19.21 23.12
C TYR A 733 -43.40 -20.60 23.23
N LEU A 734 -44.04 -21.52 23.95
CA LEU A 734 -43.63 -22.91 24.10
C LEU A 734 -43.89 -23.72 22.81
N ASP A 735 -45.01 -23.46 22.12
CA ASP A 735 -45.27 -23.88 20.73
C ASP A 735 -44.31 -23.17 19.74
N ASN A 736 -43.63 -22.12 20.19
CA ASN A 736 -42.59 -21.35 19.48
C ASN A 736 -43.10 -20.47 18.31
N ASN A 737 -44.40 -20.15 18.32
CA ASN A 737 -45.09 -19.20 17.45
C ASN A 737 -44.68 -17.76 17.78
N THR A 738 -43.67 -17.26 17.06
CA THR A 738 -42.98 -16.01 17.38
C THR A 738 -43.88 -14.78 17.30
N ASP A 739 -44.51 -14.52 16.15
CA ASP A 739 -45.44 -13.40 15.97
C ASP A 739 -46.70 -13.51 16.85
N GLY A 740 -47.21 -14.73 17.04
CA GLY A 740 -48.36 -14.98 17.89
C GLY A 740 -48.07 -14.65 19.34
N ALA A 741 -47.02 -15.23 19.93
CA ALA A 741 -46.64 -14.93 21.29
C ALA A 741 -46.15 -13.48 21.48
N ILE A 742 -45.47 -12.86 20.50
CA ILE A 742 -45.19 -11.41 20.55
C ILE A 742 -46.49 -10.63 20.76
N ARG A 743 -47.48 -10.84 19.88
CA ARG A 743 -48.74 -10.10 19.98
C ARG A 743 -49.48 -10.45 21.26
N GLN A 744 -49.60 -11.72 21.64
CA GLN A 744 -50.32 -12.10 22.85
C GLN A 744 -49.60 -11.65 24.14
N PHE A 745 -48.26 -11.65 24.21
CA PHE A 745 -47.53 -11.09 25.37
C PHE A 745 -47.63 -9.58 25.41
N ASN A 746 -47.57 -8.87 24.29
CA ASN A 746 -47.68 -7.41 24.32
C ASN A 746 -49.12 -6.96 24.57
N LYS A 747 -50.09 -7.74 24.10
CA LYS A 747 -51.49 -7.59 24.48
C LYS A 747 -51.69 -7.90 25.95
N TYR A 748 -51.07 -8.97 26.47
CA TYR A 748 -51.03 -9.28 27.90
C TYR A 748 -50.40 -8.15 28.71
N LEU A 749 -49.25 -7.62 28.31
CA LEU A 749 -48.53 -6.54 28.99
C LEU A 749 -49.18 -5.17 28.81
N ASN A 750 -50.01 -4.96 27.79
CA ASN A 750 -50.79 -3.75 27.61
C ASN A 750 -52.10 -3.79 28.41
N ASN A 751 -52.76 -4.96 28.47
CA ASN A 751 -53.95 -5.17 29.26
C ASN A 751 -53.61 -5.34 30.77
N PHE A 752 -52.43 -5.88 31.07
CA PHE A 752 -51.97 -6.29 32.41
C PHE A 752 -50.46 -5.94 32.62
N PRO A 753 -50.04 -4.66 32.59
CA PRO A 753 -48.63 -4.24 32.62
C PRO A 753 -47.86 -4.58 33.91
N ASN A 754 -48.55 -4.75 35.04
CA ASN A 754 -48.00 -5.31 36.28
C ASN A 754 -48.64 -6.67 36.61
N GLY A 755 -49.15 -7.38 35.60
CA GLY A 755 -49.81 -8.68 35.73
C GLY A 755 -48.89 -9.75 36.31
N ILE A 756 -49.49 -10.83 36.83
CA ILE A 756 -48.80 -11.86 37.62
C ILE A 756 -47.58 -12.43 36.88
N HIS A 757 -47.69 -12.59 35.57
CA HIS A 757 -46.64 -13.14 34.72
C HIS A 757 -45.86 -12.08 33.93
N ALA A 758 -46.02 -10.79 34.22
CA ALA A 758 -45.45 -9.72 33.41
C ALA A 758 -43.93 -9.86 33.23
N LEU A 759 -43.18 -10.24 34.28
CA LEU A 759 -41.74 -10.51 34.19
C LEU A 759 -41.41 -11.61 33.16
N LYS A 760 -42.14 -12.73 33.22
CA LYS A 760 -41.95 -13.88 32.31
C LYS A 760 -42.40 -13.56 30.89
N SER A 761 -43.49 -12.79 30.76
CA SER A 761 -44.02 -12.25 29.51
C SER A 761 -43.03 -11.33 28.81
N HIS A 762 -42.47 -10.37 29.55
CA HIS A 762 -41.45 -9.45 29.06
C HIS A 762 -40.21 -10.21 28.57
N PHE A 763 -39.75 -11.24 29.30
CA PHE A 763 -38.63 -12.07 28.85
C PHE A 763 -38.94 -12.84 27.58
N TYR A 764 -40.11 -13.48 27.53
CA TYR A 764 -40.51 -14.30 26.41
C TYR A 764 -40.82 -13.48 25.16
N VAL A 765 -41.53 -12.34 25.24
CA VAL A 765 -41.75 -11.47 24.07
C VAL A 765 -40.47 -10.89 23.51
N ALA A 766 -39.55 -10.49 24.37
CA ALA A 766 -38.27 -9.93 23.95
C ALA A 766 -37.44 -10.98 23.17
N LYS A 767 -37.40 -12.23 23.68
CA LYS A 767 -36.76 -13.37 23.01
C LYS A 767 -37.34 -13.69 21.64
N LEU A 768 -38.64 -13.46 21.48
CA LEU A 768 -39.33 -13.66 20.22
C LEU A 768 -39.11 -12.48 19.26
N TYR A 769 -39.09 -11.23 19.73
CA TYR A 769 -38.73 -10.08 18.91
C TYR A 769 -37.28 -10.17 18.41
N SER A 770 -36.32 -10.60 19.23
CA SER A 770 -34.96 -10.93 18.77
C SER A 770 -34.96 -12.06 17.73
N LYS A 771 -35.77 -13.12 17.93
CA LYS A 771 -35.96 -14.19 16.94
C LYS A 771 -36.60 -13.69 15.63
N LYS A 772 -37.34 -12.57 15.66
CA LYS A 772 -37.85 -11.86 14.47
C LYS A 772 -36.87 -10.87 13.84
N GLN A 773 -35.68 -10.69 14.41
CA GLN A 773 -34.75 -9.61 14.02
C GLN A 773 -35.39 -8.21 14.13
N LEU A 774 -36.23 -8.01 15.16
CA LEU A 774 -36.84 -6.73 15.53
C LEU A 774 -36.23 -6.24 16.87
N PRO A 775 -34.96 -5.79 16.89
CA PRO A 775 -34.23 -5.47 18.13
C PRO A 775 -34.87 -4.32 18.92
N GLU A 776 -35.27 -3.24 18.25
CA GLU A 776 -35.94 -2.07 18.85
C GLU A 776 -37.17 -2.46 19.66
N ASN A 777 -37.95 -3.43 19.18
CA ASN A 777 -39.11 -3.93 19.90
C ASN A 777 -38.77 -4.95 20.99
N ALA A 778 -37.65 -5.67 20.88
CA ALA A 778 -37.19 -6.59 21.91
C ALA A 778 -36.64 -5.86 23.14
N GLN A 779 -35.89 -4.79 22.91
CA GLN A 779 -35.09 -4.07 23.90
C GLN A 779 -35.86 -3.69 25.18
N PRO A 780 -36.95 -2.90 25.15
CA PRO A 780 -37.61 -2.42 26.38
C PRO A 780 -38.22 -3.57 27.21
N HIS A 781 -38.58 -4.67 26.56
CA HIS A 781 -39.09 -5.84 27.25
C HIS A 781 -37.97 -6.65 27.91
N TYR A 782 -36.78 -6.72 27.30
CA TYR A 782 -35.62 -7.29 27.98
C TYR A 782 -35.12 -6.41 29.13
N GLU A 783 -35.07 -5.09 28.97
CA GLU A 783 -34.73 -4.14 30.04
C GLU A 783 -35.60 -4.36 31.29
N PHE A 784 -36.92 -4.51 31.11
CA PHE A 784 -37.85 -4.77 32.22
C PHE A 784 -37.47 -6.01 33.03
N VAL A 785 -36.98 -7.07 32.38
CA VAL A 785 -36.61 -8.36 33.00
C VAL A 785 -35.31 -8.24 33.75
N VAL A 786 -34.31 -7.64 33.10
CA VAL A 786 -32.98 -7.40 33.66
C VAL A 786 -33.09 -6.50 34.90
N ASN A 787 -34.00 -5.52 34.89
CA ASN A 787 -34.25 -4.60 36.00
C ASN A 787 -35.12 -5.20 37.13
N LYS A 788 -35.37 -6.52 37.15
CA LYS A 788 -35.87 -7.24 38.33
C LYS A 788 -34.76 -8.03 39.04
N GLN A 789 -35.08 -8.54 40.22
CA GLN A 789 -34.24 -9.44 41.03
C GLN A 789 -33.82 -10.68 40.21
N LYS A 790 -32.59 -11.19 40.41
CA LYS A 790 -32.09 -12.38 39.68
C LYS A 790 -33.05 -13.57 39.86
N GLY A 791 -33.46 -14.15 38.74
CA GLY A 791 -34.21 -15.41 38.64
C GLY A 791 -33.90 -16.14 37.33
N GLU A 792 -34.64 -17.22 37.06
CA GLU A 792 -34.42 -18.14 35.92
C GLU A 792 -34.35 -17.48 34.52
N PHE A 793 -34.95 -16.30 34.36
CA PHE A 793 -34.93 -15.55 33.10
C PHE A 793 -33.79 -14.54 33.02
N THR A 794 -33.27 -14.07 34.15
CA THR A 794 -32.34 -12.94 34.20
C THR A 794 -31.09 -13.20 33.39
N GLU A 795 -30.47 -14.38 33.51
CA GLU A 795 -29.25 -14.70 32.75
C GLU A 795 -29.49 -14.67 31.23
N GLN A 796 -30.52 -15.36 30.74
CA GLN A 796 -30.87 -15.34 29.31
C GLN A 796 -31.35 -13.95 28.83
N ALA A 797 -31.96 -13.16 29.72
CA ALA A 797 -32.39 -11.79 29.44
C ALA A 797 -31.19 -10.86 29.30
N VAL A 798 -30.22 -10.97 30.20
CA VAL A 798 -28.96 -10.23 30.14
C VAL A 798 -28.18 -10.62 28.88
N VAL A 799 -28.05 -11.91 28.54
CA VAL A 799 -27.46 -12.37 27.26
C VAL A 799 -28.09 -11.64 26.08
N LYS A 800 -29.41 -11.71 25.94
CA LYS A 800 -30.11 -11.24 24.74
C LYS A 800 -30.35 -9.73 24.69
N LEU A 801 -30.45 -9.06 25.83
CA LEU A 801 -30.38 -7.59 25.89
C LEU A 801 -28.99 -7.10 25.45
N SER A 802 -27.95 -7.80 25.89
CA SER A 802 -26.60 -7.54 25.42
C SER A 802 -26.50 -7.78 23.92
N GLU A 803 -27.02 -8.90 23.37
CA GLU A 803 -27.06 -9.10 21.90
C GLU A 803 -27.73 -7.93 21.16
N ILE A 804 -28.82 -7.36 21.68
CA ILE A 804 -29.50 -6.22 21.06
C ILE A 804 -28.60 -4.99 21.09
N TYR A 805 -28.07 -4.60 22.24
CA TYR A 805 -27.19 -3.43 22.35
C TYR A 805 -25.87 -3.61 21.58
N LEU A 806 -25.30 -4.82 21.54
CA LEU A 806 -24.13 -5.15 20.72
C LEU A 806 -24.43 -5.01 19.22
N ASN A 807 -25.62 -5.44 18.77
CA ASN A 807 -26.05 -5.27 17.38
C ASN A 807 -26.38 -3.80 17.03
N ALA A 808 -26.89 -3.03 18.00
CA ALA A 808 -27.14 -1.59 17.87
C ALA A 808 -25.87 -0.72 18.04
N SER A 809 -24.77 -1.30 18.51
CA SER A 809 -23.54 -0.60 18.94
C SER A 809 -23.71 0.31 20.18
N ASP A 810 -24.72 0.08 21.00
CA ASP A 810 -24.97 0.76 22.29
C ASP A 810 -24.09 0.19 23.42
N TRP A 811 -22.77 0.29 23.24
CA TRP A 811 -21.79 -0.37 24.11
C TRP A 811 -21.89 0.05 25.58
N ASP A 812 -22.25 1.30 25.88
CA ASP A 812 -22.42 1.80 27.25
C ASP A 812 -23.60 1.14 28.00
N LEU A 813 -24.57 0.60 27.27
CA LEU A 813 -25.68 -0.21 27.80
C LEU A 813 -25.36 -1.71 27.76
N ALA A 814 -24.61 -2.18 26.76
CA ALA A 814 -24.20 -3.59 26.66
C ALA A 814 -23.17 -4.00 27.75
N ILE A 815 -22.20 -3.14 28.06
CA ILE A 815 -21.07 -3.46 28.95
C ILE A 815 -21.49 -3.75 30.40
N PRO A 816 -22.33 -2.93 31.08
CA PRO A 816 -22.78 -3.23 32.43
C PRO A 816 -23.54 -4.56 32.51
N LEU A 817 -24.27 -4.90 31.45
CA LEU A 817 -25.04 -6.13 31.34
C LEU A 817 -24.15 -7.34 31.16
N LEU A 818 -23.18 -7.28 30.25
CA LEU A 818 -22.23 -8.38 30.08
C LEU A 818 -21.34 -8.56 31.32
N LYS A 819 -20.93 -7.49 32.02
CA LYS A 819 -20.22 -7.60 33.31
C LYS A 819 -21.09 -8.23 34.39
N ARG A 820 -22.39 -7.92 34.40
CA ARG A 820 -23.36 -8.63 35.25
C ARG A 820 -23.46 -10.11 34.86
N LEU A 821 -23.50 -10.43 33.57
CA LEU A 821 -23.57 -11.80 33.07
C LEU A 821 -22.34 -12.63 33.47
N GLU A 822 -21.14 -12.07 33.33
CA GLU A 822 -19.90 -12.72 33.77
C GLU A 822 -19.94 -13.16 35.24
N ASN A 823 -20.52 -12.34 36.11
CA ASN A 823 -20.54 -12.54 37.56
C ASN A 823 -21.80 -13.27 38.07
N GLU A 824 -22.92 -13.20 37.34
CA GLU A 824 -24.20 -13.81 37.71
C GLU A 824 -24.58 -15.05 36.88
N ALA A 825 -23.86 -15.43 35.82
CA ALA A 825 -24.24 -16.57 34.99
C ALA A 825 -23.97 -17.91 35.67
N ASP A 826 -25.01 -18.76 35.71
CA ASP A 826 -24.94 -20.12 36.23
C ASP A 826 -24.44 -21.12 35.15
N TYR A 827 -24.43 -20.73 33.86
CA TYR A 827 -23.88 -21.52 32.76
C TYR A 827 -22.48 -21.03 32.32
N PRO A 828 -21.43 -21.88 32.37
CA PRO A 828 -20.08 -21.50 31.92
C PRO A 828 -19.97 -21.03 30.46
N GLN A 829 -20.87 -21.48 29.59
CA GLN A 829 -20.97 -21.00 28.21
C GLN A 829 -21.42 -19.53 28.14
N ASN A 830 -22.28 -19.09 29.06
CA ASN A 830 -22.76 -17.72 29.12
C ASN A 830 -21.73 -16.79 29.78
N ILE A 831 -20.93 -17.28 30.73
CA ILE A 831 -19.71 -16.59 31.20
C ILE A 831 -18.74 -16.40 30.02
N THR A 832 -18.48 -17.46 29.25
CA THR A 832 -17.58 -17.42 28.08
C THR A 832 -18.11 -16.47 27.00
N TYR A 833 -19.43 -16.43 26.78
CA TYR A 833 -20.10 -15.47 25.91
C TYR A 833 -19.95 -14.03 26.45
N ALA A 834 -20.11 -13.83 27.76
CA ALA A 834 -19.96 -12.52 28.40
C ALA A 834 -18.54 -11.99 28.21
N GLU A 835 -17.52 -12.79 28.52
CA GLU A 835 -16.11 -12.46 28.34
C GLU A 835 -15.79 -12.12 26.88
N SER A 836 -16.22 -12.96 25.94
CA SER A 836 -16.03 -12.73 24.50
C SER A 836 -16.70 -11.45 23.99
N ASN A 837 -17.83 -11.04 24.58
CA ASN A 837 -18.52 -9.83 24.13
C ASN A 837 -18.12 -8.58 24.91
N LEU A 838 -17.59 -8.70 26.13
CA LEU A 838 -16.91 -7.61 26.86
C LEU A 838 -15.61 -7.24 26.16
N MET A 839 -14.83 -8.24 25.74
CA MET A 839 -13.69 -8.10 24.85
C MET A 839 -14.06 -7.26 23.60
N ASN A 840 -15.13 -7.65 22.89
CA ASN A 840 -15.62 -6.92 21.72
C ASN A 840 -16.08 -5.49 22.06
N ALA A 841 -16.96 -5.33 23.07
CA ALA A 841 -17.59 -4.05 23.40
C ALA A 841 -16.57 -3.03 23.95
N TYR A 842 -15.62 -3.46 24.79
CA TYR A 842 -14.56 -2.59 25.28
C TYR A 842 -13.58 -2.19 24.17
N TYR A 843 -13.33 -3.05 23.17
CA TYR A 843 -12.57 -2.67 21.99
C TYR A 843 -13.26 -1.55 21.19
N GLN A 844 -14.58 -1.67 20.98
CA GLN A 844 -15.38 -0.68 20.24
C GLN A 844 -15.59 0.63 21.04
N LYS A 845 -15.51 0.59 22.38
CA LYS A 845 -15.47 1.78 23.26
C LYS A 845 -14.08 2.41 23.40
N GLU A 846 -13.08 1.92 22.66
CA GLU A 846 -11.66 2.30 22.79
C GLU A 846 -11.08 2.10 24.22
N ASN A 847 -11.73 1.33 25.09
CA ASN A 847 -11.19 0.89 26.38
C ASN A 847 -10.34 -0.37 26.18
N TYR A 848 -9.25 -0.19 25.45
CA TYR A 848 -8.32 -1.24 25.03
C TYR A 848 -7.72 -2.05 26.19
N THR A 849 -7.55 -1.44 27.37
CA THR A 849 -7.06 -2.14 28.57
C THR A 849 -8.03 -3.24 29.01
N GLU A 850 -9.32 -2.92 29.14
CA GLU A 850 -10.33 -3.92 29.50
C GLU A 850 -10.55 -4.92 28.36
N ALA A 851 -10.53 -4.49 27.10
CA ALA A 851 -10.64 -5.37 25.95
C ALA A 851 -9.55 -6.47 25.96
N VAL A 852 -8.31 -6.10 26.31
CA VAL A 852 -7.18 -7.02 26.50
C VAL A 852 -7.38 -7.94 27.70
N ASN A 853 -7.81 -7.41 28.85
CA ASN A 853 -8.06 -8.20 30.05
C ASN A 853 -9.08 -9.33 29.78
N TYR A 854 -10.19 -9.00 29.11
CA TYR A 854 -11.22 -9.97 28.75
C TYR A 854 -10.77 -10.97 27.68
N ALA A 855 -9.99 -10.54 26.69
CA ALA A 855 -9.42 -11.44 25.70
C ALA A 855 -8.44 -12.46 26.31
N GLU A 856 -7.59 -12.04 27.23
CA GLU A 856 -6.69 -12.95 27.94
C GLU A 856 -7.43 -13.90 28.88
N LYS A 857 -8.53 -13.45 29.50
CA LYS A 857 -9.41 -14.30 30.30
C LYS A 857 -10.06 -15.38 29.44
N ALA A 858 -10.63 -15.00 28.29
CA ALA A 858 -11.20 -15.93 27.32
C ALA A 858 -10.18 -16.98 26.82
N LEU A 859 -8.91 -16.59 26.64
CA LEU A 859 -7.83 -17.50 26.22
C LEU A 859 -7.36 -18.48 27.30
N GLN A 860 -7.63 -18.23 28.58
CA GLN A 860 -7.35 -19.19 29.67
C GLN A 860 -8.33 -20.37 29.65
N ASN A 861 -9.50 -20.23 29.03
CA ASN A 861 -10.50 -21.28 28.90
C ASN A 861 -10.10 -22.29 27.80
N SER A 862 -9.52 -23.42 28.18
CA SER A 862 -9.07 -24.47 27.24
C SER A 862 -10.19 -25.06 26.35
N LYS A 863 -11.47 -24.90 26.72
CA LYS A 863 -12.63 -25.41 25.99
C LYS A 863 -13.30 -24.39 25.06
N ILE A 864 -12.77 -23.17 24.97
CA ILE A 864 -13.37 -22.10 24.15
C ILE A 864 -13.24 -22.40 22.64
N ASP A 865 -14.21 -21.94 21.85
CA ASP A 865 -14.23 -22.22 20.40
C ASP A 865 -13.06 -21.58 19.64
N ASN A 866 -12.62 -22.21 18.54
CA ASN A 866 -11.48 -21.74 17.75
C ASN A 866 -11.72 -20.38 17.08
N LYS A 867 -12.96 -20.01 16.74
CA LYS A 867 -13.26 -18.65 16.28
C LYS A 867 -13.02 -17.64 17.40
N VAL A 868 -13.52 -17.91 18.61
CA VAL A 868 -13.34 -17.00 19.76
C VAL A 868 -11.87 -16.94 20.21
N LYS A 869 -11.11 -18.04 20.10
CA LYS A 869 -9.64 -18.00 20.23
C LYS A 869 -9.01 -17.03 19.22
N SER A 870 -9.48 -17.03 17.98
CA SER A 870 -9.03 -16.10 16.94
C SER A 870 -9.38 -14.66 17.30
N ASP A 871 -10.67 -14.38 17.52
CA ASP A 871 -11.20 -13.06 17.87
C ASP A 871 -10.45 -12.45 19.08
N ALA A 872 -10.10 -13.26 20.07
CA ALA A 872 -9.28 -12.85 21.21
C ALA A 872 -7.82 -12.51 20.86
N GLN A 873 -7.16 -13.24 19.96
CA GLN A 873 -5.83 -12.82 19.47
C GLN A 873 -5.93 -11.51 18.68
N ILE A 874 -6.96 -11.34 17.83
CA ILE A 874 -7.17 -10.12 17.04
C ILE A 874 -7.34 -8.91 17.96
N ILE A 875 -8.19 -9.02 18.99
CA ILE A 875 -8.47 -7.90 19.89
C ILE A 875 -7.29 -7.60 20.82
N ILE A 876 -6.54 -8.60 21.31
CA ILE A 876 -5.27 -8.30 22.02
C ILE A 876 -4.32 -7.56 21.07
N ALA A 877 -4.17 -8.03 19.84
CA ALA A 877 -3.24 -7.47 18.87
C ALA A 877 -3.56 -6.01 18.53
N ARG A 878 -4.80 -5.71 18.14
CA ARG A 878 -5.26 -4.35 17.80
C ARG A 878 -5.31 -3.42 19.02
N SER A 879 -5.78 -3.89 20.17
CA SER A 879 -5.80 -3.10 21.41
C SER A 879 -4.40 -2.74 21.91
N ALA A 880 -3.46 -3.68 21.80
CA ALA A 880 -2.09 -3.46 22.20
C ALA A 880 -1.37 -2.46 21.30
N ILE A 881 -1.66 -2.42 19.98
CA ILE A 881 -1.23 -1.31 19.10
C ILE A 881 -1.80 0.02 19.59
N LYS A 882 -3.13 0.10 19.76
CA LYS A 882 -3.83 1.32 20.19
C LYS A 882 -3.41 1.86 21.57
N THR A 883 -2.77 1.03 22.39
CA THR A 883 -2.21 1.41 23.72
C THR A 883 -0.68 1.54 23.75
N GLY A 884 0.01 1.36 22.62
CA GLY A 884 1.47 1.39 22.54
C GLY A 884 2.18 0.20 23.20
N ASN A 885 1.46 -0.86 23.57
CA ASN A 885 2.02 -2.08 24.14
C ASN A 885 2.55 -3.03 23.05
N GLU A 886 3.57 -2.57 22.32
CA GLU A 886 4.11 -3.22 21.12
C GLU A 886 4.54 -4.68 21.36
N ALA A 887 5.14 -5.00 22.51
CA ALA A 887 5.53 -6.37 22.86
C ALA A 887 4.34 -7.35 22.95
N LYS A 888 3.21 -6.88 23.48
CA LYS A 888 1.97 -7.66 23.56
C LYS A 888 1.30 -7.78 22.20
N ALA A 889 1.29 -6.71 21.41
CA ALA A 889 0.80 -6.69 20.04
C ALA A 889 1.56 -7.68 19.14
N LYS A 890 2.90 -7.67 19.16
CA LYS A 890 3.75 -8.61 18.42
C LYS A 890 3.43 -10.06 18.78
N THR A 891 3.31 -10.35 20.08
CA THR A 891 3.00 -11.70 20.58
C THR A 891 1.63 -12.19 20.13
N ALA A 892 0.65 -11.29 20.01
CA ALA A 892 -0.70 -11.60 19.54
C ALA A 892 -0.77 -11.74 18.01
N TYR A 893 -0.23 -10.80 17.22
CA TYR A 893 -0.21 -10.93 15.75
C TYR A 893 0.56 -12.18 15.28
N THR A 894 1.63 -12.58 15.97
CA THR A 894 2.34 -13.85 15.72
C THR A 894 1.46 -15.10 15.91
N LYS A 895 0.34 -14.98 16.64
CA LYS A 895 -0.68 -16.04 16.77
C LYS A 895 -1.81 -15.86 15.75
N VAL A 896 -2.20 -14.62 15.43
CA VAL A 896 -3.17 -14.30 14.36
C VAL A 896 -2.68 -14.82 13.01
N GLU A 897 -1.42 -14.59 12.61
CA GLU A 897 -0.88 -15.01 11.31
C GLU A 897 -1.02 -16.53 11.06
N LYS A 898 -1.03 -17.34 12.13
CA LYS A 898 -1.12 -18.82 12.04
C LYS A 898 -2.53 -19.36 11.78
N ILE A 899 -3.56 -18.51 11.89
CA ILE A 899 -4.97 -18.89 11.83
C ILE A 899 -5.82 -17.97 10.93
N ALA A 900 -5.29 -16.81 10.58
CA ALA A 900 -5.98 -15.82 9.76
C ALA A 900 -5.98 -16.18 8.27
N THR A 901 -7.00 -15.66 7.57
CA THR A 901 -7.10 -15.68 6.11
C THR A 901 -7.59 -14.31 5.62
N GLY A 902 -7.42 -14.05 4.31
CA GLY A 902 -7.85 -12.80 3.68
C GLY A 902 -7.31 -11.53 4.36
N ALA A 903 -8.17 -10.53 4.54
CA ALA A 903 -7.82 -9.22 5.10
C ALA A 903 -7.12 -9.29 6.48
N LEU A 904 -7.43 -10.30 7.30
CA LEU A 904 -6.83 -10.45 8.62
C LEU A 904 -5.41 -11.02 8.54
N ALA A 905 -5.13 -11.89 7.56
CA ALA A 905 -3.77 -12.35 7.31
C ALA A 905 -2.92 -11.22 6.73
N ALA A 906 -3.50 -10.36 5.89
CA ALA A 906 -2.85 -9.15 5.41
C ALA A 906 -2.47 -8.21 6.57
N GLU A 907 -3.39 -7.97 7.52
CA GLU A 907 -3.11 -7.19 8.74
C GLU A 907 -2.00 -7.83 9.60
N ALA A 908 -2.07 -9.14 9.85
CA ALA A 908 -1.08 -9.82 10.67
C ALA A 908 0.33 -9.81 10.05
N LEU A 909 0.43 -9.94 8.72
CA LEU A 909 1.68 -9.80 7.98
C LEU A 909 2.23 -8.37 8.02
N PHE A 910 1.36 -7.36 7.85
CA PHE A 910 1.73 -5.96 8.03
C PHE A 910 2.34 -5.70 9.41
N TYR A 911 1.69 -6.16 10.49
CA TYR A 911 2.22 -5.94 11.83
C TYR A 911 3.47 -6.79 12.14
N ASN A 912 3.59 -8.00 11.59
CA ASN A 912 4.85 -8.78 11.64
C ASN A 912 6.01 -7.98 11.02
N ALA A 913 5.79 -7.38 9.84
CA ALA A 913 6.77 -6.49 9.21
C ALA A 913 7.07 -5.23 10.04
N TYR A 914 6.04 -4.57 10.58
CA TYR A 914 6.18 -3.39 11.44
C TYR A 914 7.08 -3.65 12.66
N PHE A 915 6.88 -4.75 13.39
CA PHE A 915 7.74 -5.06 14.54
C PHE A 915 9.17 -5.41 14.14
N LYS A 916 9.37 -6.07 12.99
CA LYS A 916 10.71 -6.31 12.47
C LYS A 916 11.43 -5.00 12.08
N ASN A 917 10.73 -4.04 11.48
CA ASN A 917 11.26 -2.69 11.23
C ASN A 917 11.68 -2.01 12.55
N LYS A 918 10.83 -2.03 13.58
CA LYS A 918 11.14 -1.51 14.92
C LYS A 918 12.34 -2.18 15.60
N GLU A 919 12.59 -3.45 15.30
CA GLU A 919 13.72 -4.23 15.83
C GLU A 919 14.99 -4.17 14.96
N GLY A 920 15.02 -3.32 13.93
CA GLY A 920 16.16 -3.19 13.00
C GLY A 920 16.32 -4.35 12.02
N GLN A 921 15.35 -5.26 11.95
CA GLN A 921 15.35 -6.45 11.08
C GLN A 921 14.77 -6.11 9.70
N HIS A 922 15.38 -5.14 9.02
CA HIS A 922 14.84 -4.51 7.82
C HIS A 922 14.63 -5.50 6.66
N ASP A 923 15.58 -6.37 6.36
CA ASP A 923 15.43 -7.39 5.31
C ASP A 923 14.31 -8.39 5.63
N ALA A 924 14.27 -8.89 6.87
CA ALA A 924 13.22 -9.82 7.31
C ALA A 924 11.83 -9.17 7.36
N SER A 925 11.77 -7.84 7.53
CA SER A 925 10.56 -7.03 7.38
C SER A 925 10.16 -6.94 5.91
N ASN A 926 11.09 -6.59 5.01
CA ASN A 926 10.89 -6.57 3.55
C ASN A 926 10.39 -7.92 3.02
N THR A 927 10.98 -9.07 3.42
CA THR A 927 10.48 -10.41 3.06
C THR A 927 9.02 -10.64 3.49
N THR A 928 8.60 -10.04 4.60
CA THR A 928 7.22 -10.16 5.10
C THR A 928 6.26 -9.26 4.30
N ILE A 929 6.73 -8.10 3.85
CA ILE A 929 5.98 -7.17 3.00
C ILE A 929 5.85 -7.73 1.57
N GLN A 930 6.89 -8.37 1.04
CA GLN A 930 6.85 -9.11 -0.22
C GLN A 930 5.79 -10.24 -0.17
N LYS A 931 5.77 -11.04 0.91
CA LYS A 931 4.75 -12.07 1.15
C LYS A 931 3.34 -11.46 1.23
N LEU A 932 3.16 -10.36 1.95
CA LEU A 932 1.90 -9.59 2.02
C LEU A 932 1.44 -9.13 0.63
N ALA A 933 2.32 -8.48 -0.12
CA ALA A 933 2.02 -7.96 -1.44
C ALA A 933 1.65 -9.08 -2.44
N ARG A 934 2.42 -10.17 -2.47
CA ARG A 934 2.20 -11.29 -3.40
C ARG A 934 0.96 -12.11 -3.04
N ASP A 935 0.85 -12.57 -1.78
CA ASP A 935 -0.18 -13.54 -1.37
C ASP A 935 -1.53 -12.85 -1.05
N TYR A 936 -1.52 -11.52 -0.79
CA TYR A 936 -2.68 -10.75 -0.32
C TYR A 936 -2.89 -9.41 -1.08
N SER A 937 -2.40 -9.30 -2.32
CA SER A 937 -2.50 -8.11 -3.19
C SER A 937 -3.87 -7.41 -3.23
N SER A 938 -4.97 -8.18 -3.16
CA SER A 938 -6.34 -7.63 -3.16
C SER A 938 -6.70 -6.81 -1.92
N TYR A 939 -5.95 -6.94 -0.82
CA TYR A 939 -6.20 -6.23 0.46
C TYR A 939 -5.41 -4.92 0.54
N LYS A 940 -5.60 -4.07 -0.48
CA LYS A 940 -4.84 -2.84 -0.76
C LYS A 940 -4.37 -2.06 0.47
N TYR A 941 -5.23 -1.80 1.46
CA TYR A 941 -4.92 -0.96 2.63
C TYR A 941 -3.69 -1.43 3.41
N TYR A 942 -3.64 -2.71 3.77
CA TYR A 942 -2.49 -3.26 4.51
C TYR A 942 -1.26 -3.41 3.62
N SER A 943 -1.44 -3.70 2.33
CA SER A 943 -0.35 -3.70 1.35
C SER A 943 0.30 -2.31 1.22
N ALA A 944 -0.50 -1.24 1.16
CA ALA A 944 -0.02 0.14 1.10
C ALA A 944 0.73 0.56 2.38
N LYS A 945 0.21 0.24 3.57
CA LYS A 945 0.95 0.45 4.83
C LYS A 945 2.22 -0.40 4.90
N GLY A 946 2.18 -1.62 4.37
CA GLY A 946 3.34 -2.48 4.19
C GLY A 946 4.42 -1.80 3.34
N LEU A 947 4.04 -1.20 2.21
CA LEU A 947 4.95 -0.43 1.35
C LEU A 947 5.54 0.80 2.07
N VAL A 948 4.79 1.52 2.89
CA VAL A 948 5.35 2.62 3.72
C VAL A 948 6.37 2.10 4.73
N VAL A 949 6.15 0.94 5.35
CA VAL A 949 7.17 0.29 6.21
C VAL A 949 8.36 -0.21 5.39
N MET A 950 8.13 -0.65 4.14
CA MET A 950 9.19 -1.08 3.21
C MET A 950 10.12 0.07 2.86
N ALA A 951 9.56 1.25 2.56
CA ALA A 951 10.34 2.45 2.34
C ALA A 951 11.17 2.85 3.58
N LYS A 952 10.57 2.75 4.78
CA LYS A 952 11.26 2.97 6.06
C LYS A 952 12.38 1.95 6.32
N ASN A 953 12.26 0.72 5.83
CA ASN A 953 13.34 -0.26 5.84
C ASN A 953 14.44 0.12 4.86
N TYR A 954 14.11 0.52 3.63
CA TYR A 954 15.11 0.88 2.62
C TYR A 954 15.89 2.14 3.01
N ASP A 955 15.26 3.18 3.57
CA ASP A 955 15.99 4.35 4.10
C ASP A 955 16.97 3.95 5.21
N ALA A 956 16.55 3.08 6.14
CA ALA A 956 17.41 2.54 7.19
C ALA A 956 18.52 1.61 6.68
N LEU A 957 18.35 1.01 5.50
CA LEU A 957 19.37 0.24 4.77
C LEU A 957 20.26 1.12 3.86
N GLY A 958 20.02 2.44 3.81
CA GLY A 958 20.80 3.38 2.99
C GLY A 958 20.39 3.43 1.51
N ASP A 959 19.19 2.95 1.17
CA ASP A 959 18.63 2.95 -0.19
C ASP A 959 17.51 4.00 -0.35
N ALA A 960 17.94 5.25 -0.54
CA ALA A 960 17.04 6.39 -0.70
C ALA A 960 16.18 6.30 -1.97
N PHE A 961 16.69 5.72 -3.05
CA PHE A 961 15.91 5.46 -4.27
C PHE A 961 14.72 4.56 -3.98
N GLN A 962 14.94 3.35 -3.44
CA GLN A 962 13.86 2.43 -3.13
C GLN A 962 12.85 3.06 -2.15
N ALA A 963 13.35 3.76 -1.14
CA ALA A 963 12.50 4.43 -0.17
C ALA A 963 11.60 5.50 -0.83
N THR A 964 12.17 6.46 -1.56
CA THR A 964 11.40 7.53 -2.19
C THR A 964 10.47 7.02 -3.30
N TYR A 965 10.92 6.09 -4.14
CA TYR A 965 10.11 5.54 -5.23
C TYR A 965 8.90 4.74 -4.72
N ILE A 966 9.06 3.98 -3.64
CA ILE A 966 7.94 3.26 -3.01
C ILE A 966 6.94 4.26 -2.41
N LEU A 967 7.40 5.35 -1.76
CA LEU A 967 6.51 6.37 -1.18
C LEU A 967 5.75 7.14 -2.26
N GLU A 968 6.42 7.56 -3.34
CA GLU A 968 5.79 8.20 -4.50
C GLU A 968 4.81 7.25 -5.22
N SER A 969 5.13 5.95 -5.27
CA SER A 969 4.21 4.90 -5.74
C SER A 969 3.01 4.72 -4.81
N VAL A 970 3.17 4.83 -3.48
CA VAL A 970 2.06 4.76 -2.53
C VAL A 970 1.12 5.96 -2.70
N ILE A 971 1.68 7.17 -2.73
CA ILE A 971 0.92 8.44 -2.89
C ILE A 971 0.10 8.44 -4.19
N SER A 972 0.67 7.91 -5.28
CA SER A 972 0.02 7.91 -6.60
C SER A 972 -0.97 6.75 -6.83
N ASN A 973 -0.74 5.55 -6.27
CA ASN A 973 -1.54 4.34 -6.57
C ASN A 973 -2.57 3.97 -5.47
N PHE A 974 -2.52 4.63 -4.31
CA PHE A 974 -3.39 4.37 -3.16
C PHE A 974 -4.01 5.66 -2.60
N ALA A 975 -4.35 6.60 -3.48
CA ALA A 975 -4.97 7.89 -3.15
C ALA A 975 -6.34 7.76 -2.44
N GLU A 976 -6.93 6.56 -2.37
CA GLU A 976 -8.11 6.28 -1.55
C GLU A 976 -7.86 6.15 -0.03
N PHE A 977 -6.60 6.24 0.45
CA PHE A 977 -6.24 6.04 1.86
C PHE A 977 -5.46 7.23 2.47
N ASP A 978 -6.18 8.28 2.87
CA ASP A 978 -5.64 9.53 3.41
C ASP A 978 -4.57 9.35 4.51
N ASP A 979 -4.75 8.39 5.44
CA ASP A 979 -3.78 8.15 6.52
C ASP A 979 -2.46 7.59 5.99
N VAL A 980 -2.52 6.71 5.00
CA VAL A 980 -1.34 6.09 4.38
C VAL A 980 -0.63 7.08 3.46
N VAL A 981 -1.38 7.89 2.70
CA VAL A 981 -0.82 8.95 1.86
C VAL A 981 -0.17 10.04 2.71
N THR A 982 -0.78 10.43 3.84
CA THR A 982 -0.21 11.41 4.78
C THR A 982 1.07 10.88 5.43
N GLU A 983 1.08 9.62 5.88
CA GLU A 983 2.30 8.98 6.41
C GLU A 983 3.39 8.90 5.33
N ALA A 984 3.02 8.55 4.09
CA ALA A 984 3.95 8.43 2.98
C ALA A 984 4.56 9.78 2.57
N GLN A 985 3.76 10.85 2.45
CA GLN A 985 4.24 12.20 2.13
C GLN A 985 5.15 12.75 3.25
N THR A 986 4.78 12.52 4.52
CA THR A 986 5.61 12.93 5.66
C THR A 986 6.99 12.27 5.61
N GLU A 987 7.03 10.96 5.31
CA GLU A 987 8.28 10.22 5.19
C GLU A 987 9.08 10.61 3.94
N LEU A 988 8.42 10.82 2.80
CA LEU A 988 9.04 11.27 1.56
C LEU A 988 9.72 12.63 1.73
N ASN A 989 9.05 13.55 2.41
CA ASN A 989 9.58 14.88 2.73
C ASN A 989 10.76 14.78 3.70
N ARG A 990 10.71 13.89 4.71
CA ARG A 990 11.84 13.63 5.61
C ARG A 990 13.07 13.14 4.83
N ILE A 991 12.89 12.14 3.97
CA ILE A 991 13.99 11.53 3.21
C ILE A 991 14.55 12.53 2.19
N LYS A 992 13.71 13.26 1.46
CA LYS A 992 14.16 14.34 0.55
C LYS A 992 14.91 15.45 1.28
N ALA A 993 14.52 15.82 2.51
CA ALA A 993 15.23 16.82 3.32
C ALA A 993 16.57 16.32 3.89
N GLU A 994 16.74 15.01 4.10
CA GLU A 994 18.06 14.43 4.44
C GLU A 994 18.95 14.32 3.20
N VAL A 995 18.44 13.77 2.10
CA VAL A 995 19.21 13.59 0.84
C VAL A 995 19.56 14.93 0.20
N SER A 996 18.73 15.98 0.34
CA SER A 996 19.07 17.32 -0.17
C SER A 996 20.29 17.92 0.52
N LYS A 997 20.78 17.38 1.64
CA LYS A 997 22.03 17.82 2.28
C LYS A 997 23.26 17.45 1.46
N THR A 998 23.21 16.36 0.69
CA THR A 998 24.32 15.83 -0.12
C THR A 998 24.06 15.89 -1.64
N ASN A 999 22.80 15.80 -2.07
CA ASN A 999 22.40 15.93 -3.47
C ASN A 999 21.79 17.32 -3.75
N ALA A 1000 22.42 18.09 -4.64
CA ALA A 1000 21.99 19.42 -5.07
C ALA A 1000 20.79 19.39 -6.04
N SER A 1001 20.46 18.23 -6.61
CA SER A 1001 19.33 18.03 -7.54
C SER A 1001 17.99 17.81 -6.82
N VAL A 1002 18.01 17.74 -5.49
CA VAL A 1002 16.83 17.44 -4.66
C VAL A 1002 16.35 18.72 -4.01
N GLU A 1003 15.21 19.21 -4.48
CA GLU A 1003 14.50 20.31 -3.84
C GLU A 1003 13.81 19.79 -2.57
N SER A 1004 13.95 20.55 -1.48
CA SER A 1004 13.24 20.33 -0.22
C SER A 1004 12.32 21.52 0.04
N GLU A 1005 11.08 21.26 0.47
CA GLU A 1005 9.98 22.24 0.72
C GLU A 1005 10.24 23.26 1.86
N GLN A 1006 11.51 23.53 2.19
CA GLN A 1006 11.96 24.45 3.24
C GLN A 1006 12.80 25.63 2.70
N ASN A 1007 12.74 25.91 1.40
CA ASN A 1007 13.38 27.07 0.75
C ASN A 1007 12.33 28.00 0.13
#